data_AF-A0A0R3WBL3-F1
#
_entry.id   AF-A0A0R3WBL3-F1
#
_cell.length_a   1.000
_cell.length_b   1.000
_cell.length_c   1.000
_cell.angle_alpha   90.00
_cell.angle_beta   90.00
_cell.angle_gamma   90.00
#
_symmetry.space_group_name_H-M   'P 1'
#
loop_
_entity.id
_entity.type
_entity.pdbx_description
1 polymer ?
#
loop_
_entity_poly.entity_id
_entity_poly.type
_entity_poly.pdbx_seq_one_letter_code
_entity_poly.pdbx_strand_id
1 'polypeptide(L)'
;LRMEANRDAAVLCVERAVSYFKQGNTTEAVRFARKAKSLFPEIDIPGFISLNNGDTEVRRRRSVSHSRNEPVSEESRRSRERSEEKSFTKAQVEAVRRIMACHDLYSVLGVPKDATEDDIKRAYKSLARRYHPDKNKAPGATEAFKKIGSAFNVLVDAEKRRRYDQFGTVDEERSSVTRRHEGVYTFDGNTGFDAEFINMFFNGGFPFAQNVRYTRHAQNHDSNHENNYFAYIQILPLLILFGLSFFSNFLVKDPVFSLQRTSKYTVQRQTQAHSLPYYVKDTFAQEYDGSIRHIENQLHLNMQIGALIARTSMQRSLTWLVSRNVSTVPPSERLWRSFLYVPGDQERKIKKMENICNTTQVSSSIPDFIVLDCEDAVSAENKALARKTIASSLQARGFDKYRTYLLRGLSLRINAPSTGLAADDLYIILSTAAETMKADGGVWPGPDYISVPKTESLADLHWVESQVMRIFQKHEVAPIPNLSLIGMIESASSLLSMRELCKEARNTLKLPLVAMVFGSDDYCASLGVTHSQGRQEALFARQYLVTMCKAYGLACLDMVETDLNNMEAFCLNCEFGAQLGYDGKQLIHPKQIEPANAAYAPSPERIEWATKVVEAAAAHTTLSAASTGTDVKTADGSALTAGAFAYRGHMIDRPTVRQAERVVALSKLMQGC
;
A
#
# COMPACT_ATOMS: atom_id res chain seq x y z
N LEU A 1 -25.47 15.30 19.43
CA LEU A 1 -24.42 14.29 19.17
C LEU A 1 -23.46 14.08 20.36
N ARG A 2 -22.47 14.96 20.64
CA ARG A 2 -21.49 14.70 21.74
C ARG A 2 -22.10 14.76 23.16
N MET A 3 -23.13 15.57 23.38
CA MET A 3 -23.88 15.62 24.65
C MET A 3 -24.82 14.42 24.86
N GLU A 4 -25.41 13.88 23.79
CA GLU A 4 -26.32 12.72 23.87
C GLU A 4 -25.54 11.43 24.15
N ALA A 5 -24.39 11.23 23.52
CA ALA A 5 -23.54 10.07 23.76
C ALA A 5 -23.04 9.98 25.23
N ASN A 6 -22.76 11.13 25.86
CA ASN A 6 -22.36 11.16 27.27
C ASN A 6 -23.53 10.88 28.23
N ARG A 7 -24.76 11.25 27.83
CA ARG A 7 -25.98 10.95 28.59
C ARG A 7 -26.28 9.45 28.60
N ASP A 8 -26.19 8.79 27.45
CA ASP A 8 -26.44 7.35 27.32
C ASP A 8 -25.43 6.52 28.13
N ALA A 9 -24.15 6.92 28.10
CA ALA A 9 -23.11 6.29 28.91
C ALA A 9 -23.32 6.49 30.42
N ALA A 10 -23.86 7.64 30.83
CA ALA A 10 -24.19 7.92 32.22
C ALA A 10 -25.39 7.08 32.69
N VAL A 11 -26.43 6.91 31.87
CA VAL A 11 -27.59 6.04 32.17
C VAL A 11 -27.15 4.59 32.39
N LEU A 12 -26.29 4.07 31.51
CA LEU A 12 -25.74 2.71 31.66
C LEU A 12 -24.95 2.52 32.96
N CYS A 13 -24.26 3.57 33.43
CA CYS A 13 -23.56 3.54 34.71
C CYS A 13 -24.53 3.51 35.90
N VAL A 14 -25.68 4.19 35.82
CA VAL A 14 -26.74 4.13 36.84
C VAL A 14 -27.37 2.74 36.91
N GLU A 15 -27.67 2.11 35.77
CA GLU A 15 -28.23 0.76 35.73
C GLU A 15 -27.30 -0.28 36.38
N ARG A 16 -25.99 -0.18 36.09
CA ARG A 16 -24.97 -1.03 36.73
C ARG A 16 -24.89 -0.78 38.23
N ALA A 17 -24.96 0.48 38.67
CA ALA A 17 -24.96 0.82 40.08
C ALA A 17 -26.16 0.19 40.82
N VAL A 18 -27.36 0.23 40.23
CA VAL A 18 -28.56 -0.42 40.77
C VAL A 18 -28.42 -1.94 40.80
N SER A 19 -27.84 -2.55 39.76
CA SER A 19 -27.61 -4.00 39.70
C SER A 19 -26.66 -4.47 40.79
N TYR A 20 -25.52 -3.78 40.98
CA TYR A 20 -24.58 -4.10 42.06
C TYR A 20 -25.17 -3.90 43.45
N PHE A 21 -26.02 -2.89 43.62
CA PHE A 21 -26.74 -2.67 44.87
C PHE A 21 -27.71 -3.82 45.18
N LYS A 22 -28.48 -4.30 44.18
CA LYS A 22 -29.36 -5.46 44.32
C LYS A 22 -28.60 -6.75 44.66
N GLN A 23 -27.35 -6.86 44.21
CA GLN A 23 -26.46 -7.98 44.51
C GLN A 23 -25.74 -7.85 45.87
N GLY A 24 -26.01 -6.80 46.64
CA GLY A 24 -25.38 -6.56 47.94
C GLY A 24 -23.96 -5.99 47.87
N ASN A 25 -23.44 -5.66 46.68
CA ASN A 25 -22.13 -5.06 46.47
C ASN A 25 -22.23 -3.52 46.49
N THR A 26 -22.33 -2.98 47.70
CA THR A 26 -22.54 -1.54 47.95
C THR A 26 -21.34 -0.68 47.52
N THR A 27 -20.11 -1.22 47.60
CA THR A 27 -18.88 -0.52 47.20
C THR A 27 -18.81 -0.24 45.70
N GLU A 28 -19.12 -1.24 44.86
CA GLU A 28 -19.14 -1.05 43.41
C GLU A 28 -20.35 -0.23 42.97
N ALA A 29 -21.50 -0.37 43.65
CA ALA A 29 -22.68 0.46 43.41
C ALA A 29 -22.37 1.96 43.57
N VAL A 30 -21.69 2.35 44.65
CA VAL A 30 -21.27 3.74 44.91
C VAL A 30 -20.25 4.23 43.88
N ARG A 31 -19.33 3.36 43.44
CA ARG A 31 -18.33 3.69 42.42
C ARG A 31 -18.96 4.01 41.07
N PHE A 32 -19.90 3.18 40.61
CA PHE A 32 -20.61 3.41 39.35
C PHE A 32 -21.54 4.62 39.42
N ALA A 33 -22.17 4.88 40.57
CA ALA A 33 -22.96 6.09 40.80
C ALA A 33 -22.12 7.37 40.72
N ARG A 34 -20.90 7.40 41.30
CA ARG A 34 -19.96 8.53 41.16
C ARG A 34 -19.53 8.73 39.70
N LYS A 35 -19.29 7.64 38.97
CA LYS A 35 -18.93 7.69 37.56
C LYS A 35 -20.06 8.26 36.69
N ALA A 36 -21.32 7.89 36.96
CA ALA A 36 -22.48 8.46 36.27
C ALA A 36 -22.57 9.98 36.47
N LYS A 37 -22.42 10.46 37.72
CA LYS A 37 -22.46 11.89 38.05
C LYS A 37 -21.30 12.70 37.47
N SER A 38 -20.14 12.05 37.27
CA SER A 38 -18.98 12.65 36.59
C SER A 38 -19.17 12.75 35.07
N LEU A 39 -19.94 11.83 34.46
CA LEU A 39 -20.20 11.81 33.02
C LEU A 39 -21.34 12.77 32.65
N PHE A 40 -22.36 12.86 33.50
CA PHE A 40 -23.50 13.76 33.33
C PHE A 40 -23.97 14.28 34.70
N PRO A 41 -23.60 15.52 35.11
CA PRO A 41 -23.88 16.03 36.45
C PRO A 41 -25.36 16.12 36.83
N GLU A 42 -26.25 16.29 35.84
CA GLU A 42 -27.70 16.40 36.02
C GLU A 42 -28.43 15.04 36.08
N ILE A 43 -27.70 13.91 36.06
CA ILE A 43 -28.34 12.58 36.07
C ILE A 43 -28.94 12.26 37.44
N ASP A 44 -30.19 11.78 37.45
CA ASP A 44 -30.87 11.34 38.66
C ASP A 44 -30.33 9.98 39.13
N ILE A 45 -29.93 9.90 40.39
CA ILE A 45 -29.40 8.68 41.02
C ILE A 45 -30.36 8.28 42.13
N PRO A 46 -30.85 7.03 42.15
CA PRO A 46 -31.77 6.58 43.20
C PRO A 46 -31.21 6.81 44.61
N GLY A 47 -31.99 7.46 45.47
CA GLY A 47 -31.55 7.93 46.79
C GLY A 47 -31.11 6.85 47.79
N PHE A 48 -31.33 5.57 47.50
CA PHE A 48 -30.81 4.46 48.30
C PHE A 48 -29.29 4.23 48.12
N ILE A 49 -28.67 4.84 47.10
CA ILE A 49 -27.22 4.82 46.90
C ILE A 49 -26.63 6.05 47.61
N SER A 50 -26.33 5.91 48.91
CA SER A 50 -25.74 7.01 49.70
C SER A 50 -24.33 7.34 49.23
N LEU A 51 -24.12 8.59 48.79
CA LEU A 51 -22.84 9.10 48.27
C LEU A 51 -21.99 9.83 49.33
N ASN A 52 -22.40 9.85 50.60
CA ASN A 52 -21.76 10.70 51.63
C ASN A 52 -20.38 10.21 52.08
N ASN A 53 -19.48 11.19 52.27
CA ASN A 53 -18.17 11.04 52.88
C ASN A 53 -18.29 10.86 54.39
N GLY A 54 -17.59 9.86 54.94
CA GLY A 54 -17.46 9.66 56.38
C GLY A 54 -16.26 8.78 56.70
N ASP A 55 -15.23 9.39 57.28
CA ASP A 55 -14.13 8.72 57.97
C ASP A 55 -14.64 7.73 59.01
N THR A 56 -13.93 6.61 59.17
CA THR A 56 -13.92 5.84 60.43
C THR A 56 -12.68 4.95 60.52
N GLU A 57 -11.64 5.49 61.17
CA GLU A 57 -10.68 4.69 61.94
C GLU A 57 -11.37 4.13 63.19
N VAL A 58 -11.20 2.82 63.49
CA VAL A 58 -11.16 2.20 64.85
C VAL A 58 -10.54 0.80 64.65
N ARG A 59 -9.51 0.27 65.36
CA ARG A 59 -8.61 0.70 66.45
C ARG A 59 -7.66 -0.47 66.81
N ARG A 60 -6.50 -0.11 67.42
CA ARG A 60 -5.60 -0.84 68.38
C ARG A 60 -4.27 -1.36 67.78
N ARG A 61 -3.08 -1.07 68.34
CA ARG A 61 -2.70 -0.52 69.67
C ARG A 61 -1.22 -0.05 69.69
N ARG A 62 -0.97 1.16 70.25
CA ARG A 62 0.12 1.69 71.12
C ARG A 62 1.60 1.25 70.87
N SER A 63 2.63 2.10 70.91
CA SER A 63 2.97 3.16 71.90
C SER A 63 3.98 4.20 71.34
N VAL A 64 3.67 5.50 71.35
CA VAL A 64 4.21 6.59 72.20
C VAL A 64 5.74 6.81 72.23
N SER A 65 6.20 7.91 71.60
CA SER A 65 7.12 8.88 72.23
C SER A 65 7.18 10.23 71.48
N HIS A 66 6.66 11.27 72.16
CA HIS A 66 7.08 12.68 72.28
C HIS A 66 7.51 13.56 71.09
N SER A 67 6.96 14.78 71.17
CA SER A 67 6.96 15.95 70.28
C SER A 67 8.24 16.80 70.34
N ARG A 68 8.57 17.50 69.23
CA ARG A 68 8.84 18.96 69.24
C ARG A 68 8.77 19.59 67.83
N ASN A 69 8.08 20.72 67.78
CA ASN A 69 7.93 21.65 66.65
C ASN A 69 9.25 22.38 66.33
N GLU A 70 9.51 22.69 65.06
CA GLU A 70 9.78 24.04 64.52
C GLU A 70 9.99 24.02 62.98
N PRO A 71 9.82 25.16 62.27
CA PRO A 71 9.41 25.19 60.87
C PRO A 71 10.61 25.26 59.90
N VAL A 72 10.49 24.60 58.74
CA VAL A 72 11.48 24.75 57.66
C VAL A 72 10.79 25.11 56.34
N SER A 73 11.48 26.04 55.70
CA SER A 73 11.26 26.83 54.50
C SER A 73 10.69 26.15 53.26
N GLU A 74 10.16 27.02 52.41
CA GLU A 74 9.38 26.82 51.19
C GLU A 74 10.19 26.27 49.99
N GLU A 75 11.24 25.49 50.25
CA GLU A 75 12.14 24.92 49.24
C GLU A 75 11.88 23.41 48.98
N SER A 76 10.99 22.79 49.76
CA SER A 76 10.60 21.37 49.61
C SER A 76 9.45 21.11 48.62
N ARG A 77 8.91 22.14 47.94
CA ARG A 77 7.77 21.98 47.01
C ARG A 77 8.14 21.48 45.61
N ARG A 78 9.43 21.28 45.29
CA ARG A 78 9.88 20.76 43.99
C ARG A 78 10.28 19.28 43.96
N SER A 79 10.02 18.52 45.02
CA SER A 79 10.36 17.09 45.08
C SER A 79 9.18 16.15 45.41
N ARG A 80 7.93 16.63 45.39
CA ARG A 80 6.74 15.84 45.77
C ARG A 80 5.84 15.34 44.63
N GLU A 81 6.36 15.26 43.40
CA GLU A 81 5.73 14.50 42.30
C GLU A 81 6.57 13.30 41.84
N ARG A 82 7.43 12.76 42.72
CA ARG A 82 8.17 11.54 42.41
C ARG A 82 8.24 10.59 43.59
N SER A 83 7.18 9.81 43.77
CA SER A 83 7.22 8.47 44.39
C SER A 83 5.81 7.87 44.48
N GLU A 84 5.28 7.39 43.36
CA GLU A 84 4.56 6.12 43.42
C GLU A 84 5.63 5.03 43.63
N GLU A 85 5.98 4.77 44.88
CA GLU A 85 6.88 3.68 45.24
C GLU A 85 6.26 2.34 44.82
N LYS A 86 6.68 1.86 43.65
CA LYS A 86 6.57 0.45 43.26
C LYS A 86 7.21 -0.38 44.37
N SER A 87 6.42 -1.13 45.12
CA SER A 87 6.90 -2.01 46.19
C SER A 87 7.73 -3.16 45.59
N PHE A 88 9.03 -2.97 45.42
CA PHE A 88 9.99 -4.04 45.20
C PHE A 88 10.92 -4.12 46.41
N THR A 89 11.21 -5.34 46.86
CA THR A 89 12.11 -5.57 47.99
C THR A 89 13.56 -5.39 47.55
N LYS A 90 14.44 -4.91 48.43
CA LYS A 90 15.89 -4.86 48.16
C LYS A 90 16.45 -6.24 47.77
N ALA A 91 15.86 -7.31 48.29
CA ALA A 91 16.18 -8.68 47.91
C ALA A 91 15.84 -9.02 46.45
N GLN A 92 14.75 -8.47 45.89
CA GLN A 92 14.37 -8.68 44.48
C GLN A 92 15.34 -7.97 43.52
N VAL A 93 15.81 -6.77 43.86
CA VAL A 93 16.81 -6.04 43.06
C VAL A 93 18.14 -6.80 43.05
N GLU A 94 18.59 -7.26 44.21
CA GLU A 94 19.84 -8.04 44.30
C GLU A 94 19.72 -9.40 43.59
N ALA A 95 18.54 -10.01 43.61
CA ALA A 95 18.27 -11.24 42.88
C ALA A 95 18.33 -11.03 41.35
N VAL A 96 17.82 -9.90 40.83
CA VAL A 96 17.92 -9.55 39.40
C VAL A 96 19.37 -9.25 39.03
N ARG A 97 20.08 -8.49 39.87
CA ARG A 97 21.49 -8.15 39.64
C ARG A 97 22.39 -9.39 39.53
N ARG A 98 22.16 -10.40 40.37
CA ARG A 98 22.89 -11.67 40.32
C ARG A 98 22.71 -12.43 39.00
N ILE A 99 21.48 -12.57 38.51
CA ILE A 99 21.20 -13.23 37.21
C ILE A 99 21.86 -12.46 36.06
N MET A 100 21.83 -11.13 36.11
CA MET A 100 22.45 -10.29 35.08
C MET A 100 23.98 -10.42 35.10
N ALA A 101 24.61 -10.63 36.26
CA ALA A 101 26.05 -10.81 36.42
C ALA A 101 26.57 -12.21 36.00
N CYS A 102 25.71 -13.22 35.85
CA CYS A 102 26.13 -14.55 35.42
C CYS A 102 26.43 -14.58 33.90
N HIS A 103 27.61 -15.05 33.50
CA HIS A 103 27.99 -15.17 32.08
C HIS A 103 27.78 -16.57 31.49
N ASP A 104 27.70 -17.61 32.34
CA ASP A 104 27.47 -19.01 31.94
C ASP A 104 25.97 -19.39 32.08
N LEU A 105 25.42 -20.14 31.12
CA LEU A 105 24.03 -20.58 31.12
C LEU A 105 23.68 -21.48 32.31
N TYR A 106 24.64 -22.32 32.76
CA TYR A 106 24.46 -23.14 33.96
C TYR A 106 24.38 -22.29 35.22
N SER A 107 25.21 -21.24 35.29
CA SER A 107 25.21 -20.27 36.39
C SER A 107 23.95 -19.40 36.39
N VAL A 108 23.37 -19.10 35.23
CA VAL A 108 22.09 -18.39 35.10
C VAL A 108 20.92 -19.21 35.68
N LEU A 109 20.91 -20.54 35.46
CA LEU A 109 19.91 -21.44 36.04
C LEU A 109 20.24 -21.89 37.47
N GLY A 110 21.47 -21.66 37.93
CA GLY A 110 21.94 -22.07 39.26
C GLY A 110 22.07 -23.58 39.41
N VAL A 111 22.40 -24.28 38.33
CA VAL A 111 22.56 -25.75 38.30
C VAL A 111 24.01 -26.11 37.93
N PRO A 112 24.55 -27.23 38.44
CA PRO A 112 25.88 -27.69 38.04
C PRO A 112 25.86 -28.25 36.60
N LYS A 113 27.04 -28.36 35.96
CA LYS A 113 27.16 -28.82 34.57
C LYS A 113 26.75 -30.28 34.35
N ASP A 114 26.75 -31.09 35.40
CA ASP A 114 26.31 -32.50 35.42
C ASP A 114 24.81 -32.65 35.74
N ALA A 115 24.06 -31.55 35.87
CA ALA A 115 22.63 -31.58 36.19
C ALA A 115 21.82 -32.36 35.16
N THR A 116 20.87 -33.17 35.64
CA THR A 116 19.95 -33.92 34.78
C THR A 116 18.93 -32.98 34.13
N GLU A 117 18.27 -33.42 33.05
CA GLU A 117 17.23 -32.63 32.38
C GLU A 117 16.09 -32.25 33.34
N ASP A 118 15.76 -33.14 34.28
CA ASP A 118 14.75 -32.91 35.30
C ASP A 118 15.20 -31.86 36.34
N ASP A 119 16.49 -31.81 36.68
CA ASP A 119 17.05 -30.77 37.54
C ASP A 119 16.96 -29.39 36.88
N ILE A 120 17.25 -29.32 35.58
CA ILE A 120 17.15 -28.09 34.77
C ILE A 120 15.70 -27.61 34.70
N LYS A 121 14.73 -28.51 34.45
CA LYS A 121 13.30 -28.19 34.45
C LYS A 121 12.80 -27.72 35.82
N ARG A 122 13.25 -28.34 36.91
CA ARG A 122 12.91 -27.94 38.28
C ARG A 122 13.48 -26.55 38.61
N ALA A 123 14.74 -26.30 38.26
CA ALA A 123 15.39 -25.00 38.46
C ALA A 123 14.69 -23.88 37.68
N TYR A 124 14.38 -24.13 36.39
CA TYR A 124 13.64 -23.18 35.57
C TYR A 124 12.26 -22.86 36.14
N LYS A 125 11.46 -23.86 36.52
CA LYS A 125 10.12 -23.63 37.10
C LYS A 125 10.17 -22.80 38.39
N SER A 126 11.19 -23.04 39.20
CA SER A 126 11.46 -22.29 40.44
C SER A 126 11.87 -20.84 40.17
N LEU A 127 12.73 -20.59 39.17
CA LEU A 127 13.18 -19.25 38.79
C LEU A 127 12.09 -18.47 38.04
N ALA A 128 11.40 -19.08 37.08
CA ALA A 128 10.30 -18.46 36.34
C ALA A 128 9.21 -17.93 37.28
N ARG A 129 8.88 -18.67 38.35
CA ARG A 129 7.92 -18.21 39.37
C ARG A 129 8.41 -17.01 40.19
N ARG A 130 9.72 -16.87 40.43
CA ARG A 130 10.32 -15.78 41.21
C ARG A 130 10.57 -14.52 40.38
N TYR A 131 10.89 -14.67 39.10
CA TYR A 131 11.25 -13.58 38.19
C TYR A 131 10.15 -13.22 37.19
N HIS A 132 8.96 -13.82 37.32
CA HIS A 132 7.80 -13.46 36.49
C HIS A 132 7.49 -11.96 36.62
N PRO A 133 7.26 -11.23 35.51
CA PRO A 133 7.04 -9.77 35.51
C PRO A 133 5.85 -9.33 36.39
N ASP A 134 4.85 -10.18 36.55
CA ASP A 134 3.70 -9.89 37.44
C ASP A 134 4.03 -9.91 38.93
N LYS A 135 5.01 -10.73 39.34
CA LYS A 135 5.39 -10.95 40.75
C LYS A 135 6.66 -10.20 41.16
N ASN A 136 7.53 -9.89 40.20
CA ASN A 136 8.75 -9.14 40.41
C ASN A 136 8.78 -7.90 39.51
N LYS A 137 8.42 -6.75 40.07
CA LYS A 137 8.43 -5.45 39.38
C LYS A 137 9.76 -4.69 39.53
N ALA A 138 10.83 -5.36 39.97
CA ALA A 138 12.15 -4.76 40.09
C ALA A 138 12.70 -4.35 38.70
N PRO A 139 13.50 -3.27 38.62
CA PRO A 139 14.15 -2.87 37.38
C PRO A 139 15.03 -4.00 36.85
N GLY A 140 14.87 -4.38 35.58
CA GLY A 140 15.60 -5.47 34.94
C GLY A 140 14.99 -6.88 35.12
N ALA A 141 13.86 -7.03 35.82
CA ALA A 141 13.24 -8.35 36.01
C ALA A 141 12.82 -9.02 34.70
N THR A 142 12.31 -8.25 33.73
CA THR A 142 11.95 -8.76 32.39
C THR A 142 13.17 -9.26 31.62
N GLU A 143 14.32 -8.60 31.74
CA GLU A 143 15.58 -9.02 31.09
C GLU A 143 16.15 -10.27 31.75
N ALA A 144 16.17 -10.31 33.09
CA ALA A 144 16.55 -11.50 33.83
C ALA A 144 15.65 -12.70 33.48
N PHE A 145 14.34 -12.49 33.32
CA PHE A 145 13.41 -13.54 32.90
C PHE A 145 13.71 -14.06 31.48
N LYS A 146 13.98 -13.16 30.52
CA LYS A 146 14.42 -13.55 29.16
C LYS A 146 15.71 -14.36 29.19
N LYS A 147 16.69 -13.96 30.00
CA LYS A 147 17.97 -14.65 30.16
C LYS A 147 17.81 -16.06 30.74
N ILE A 148 16.94 -16.22 31.74
CA ILE A 148 16.57 -17.53 32.32
C ILE A 148 15.89 -18.42 31.26
N GLY A 149 14.98 -17.87 30.45
CA GLY A 149 14.32 -18.60 29.36
C GLY A 149 15.29 -19.05 28.26
N SER A 150 16.22 -18.19 27.87
CA SER A 150 17.26 -18.52 26.89
C SER A 150 18.18 -19.65 27.39
N ALA A 151 18.63 -19.57 28.65
CA ALA A 151 19.44 -20.63 29.25
C ALA A 151 18.70 -21.97 29.30
N PHE A 152 17.41 -21.97 29.64
CA PHE A 152 16.58 -23.17 29.64
C PHE A 152 16.44 -23.80 28.25
N ASN A 153 16.16 -22.98 27.22
CA ASN A 153 15.98 -23.47 25.84
C ASN A 153 17.24 -24.14 25.27
N VAL A 154 18.42 -23.70 25.70
CA VAL A 154 19.70 -24.28 25.27
C VAL A 154 20.05 -25.52 26.10
N LEU A 155 19.82 -25.49 27.41
CA LEU A 155 20.25 -26.56 28.33
C LEU A 155 19.29 -27.77 28.38
N VAL A 156 18.03 -27.62 27.99
CA VAL A 156 17.06 -28.75 27.90
C VAL A 156 17.29 -29.62 26.67
N ASP A 157 17.70 -29.01 25.56
CA ASP A 157 17.94 -29.72 24.31
C ASP A 157 19.35 -30.34 24.34
N ALA A 158 19.44 -31.66 24.29
CA ALA A 158 20.70 -32.38 24.39
C ALA A 158 21.73 -32.00 23.30
N GLU A 159 21.27 -31.69 22.08
CA GLU A 159 22.13 -31.27 20.96
C GLU A 159 22.63 -29.84 21.15
N LYS A 160 21.78 -28.93 21.64
CA LYS A 160 22.17 -27.55 21.93
C LYS A 160 23.07 -27.45 23.17
N ARG A 161 22.78 -28.23 24.21
CA ARG A 161 23.62 -28.36 25.41
C ARG A 161 25.00 -28.86 25.05
N ARG A 162 25.11 -29.93 24.25
CA ARG A 162 26.40 -30.45 23.77
C ARG A 162 27.19 -29.40 22.99
N ARG A 163 26.55 -28.67 22.07
CA ARG A 163 27.21 -27.59 21.31
C ARG A 163 27.67 -26.45 22.20
N TYR A 164 26.85 -26.03 23.16
CA TYR A 164 27.23 -25.02 24.14
C TYR A 164 28.41 -25.47 25.00
N ASP A 165 28.42 -26.73 25.45
CA ASP A 165 29.52 -27.31 26.22
C ASP A 165 30.82 -27.41 25.42
N GLN A 166 30.73 -27.59 24.09
CA GLN A 166 31.88 -27.74 23.21
C GLN A 166 32.47 -26.40 22.73
N PHE A 167 31.64 -25.40 22.45
CA PHE A 167 32.07 -24.16 21.80
C PHE A 167 31.91 -22.90 22.67
N GLY A 168 31.17 -22.98 23.80
CA GLY A 168 30.97 -21.85 24.72
C GLY A 168 30.10 -20.71 24.19
N THR A 169 29.72 -20.73 22.90
CA THR A 169 28.82 -19.78 22.24
C THR A 169 27.66 -20.52 21.58
N VAL A 170 26.51 -19.86 21.50
CA VAL A 170 25.35 -20.34 20.72
C VAL A 170 25.36 -19.54 19.42
N ASP A 171 26.25 -19.88 18.49
CA ASP A 171 26.20 -19.31 17.14
C ASP A 171 25.04 -19.95 16.36
N GLU A 172 24.10 -19.11 15.91
CA GLU A 172 23.17 -19.45 14.83
C GLU A 172 23.94 -19.41 13.51
N GLU A 173 24.39 -20.56 13.03
CA GLU A 173 25.07 -20.61 11.73
C GLU A 173 24.12 -20.32 10.57
N ARG A 174 24.49 -19.28 9.81
CA ARG A 174 24.24 -19.14 8.37
C ARG A 174 24.72 -20.38 7.62
N SER A 175 23.80 -21.12 7.02
CA SER A 175 24.15 -22.22 6.11
C SER A 175 24.83 -21.70 4.85
N SER A 176 26.12 -22.00 4.69
CA SER A 176 26.84 -21.96 3.42
C SER A 176 26.59 -23.28 2.69
N VAL A 177 26.12 -23.26 1.43
CA VAL A 177 26.10 -24.47 0.59
C VAL A 177 26.41 -24.15 -0.87
N THR A 178 27.53 -24.70 -1.30
CA THR A 178 27.97 -25.04 -2.65
C THR A 178 26.97 -25.96 -3.39
N ARG A 179 26.87 -25.80 -4.72
CA ARG A 179 26.00 -26.54 -5.64
C ARG A 179 26.00 -28.08 -5.47
N ARG A 180 24.82 -28.73 -5.42
CA ARG A 180 24.23 -29.59 -6.48
C ARG A 180 22.97 -30.37 -6.03
N HIS A 181 21.95 -30.33 -6.90
CA HIS A 181 20.86 -31.27 -7.24
C HIS A 181 19.87 -31.85 -6.20
N GLU A 182 18.59 -31.61 -6.52
CA GLU A 182 17.38 -32.45 -6.36
C GLU A 182 16.90 -32.93 -4.99
N GLY A 183 15.64 -32.63 -4.67
CA GLY A 183 14.83 -33.40 -3.73
C GLY A 183 14.06 -32.57 -2.71
N VAL A 184 12.77 -32.34 -3.02
CA VAL A 184 11.62 -32.36 -2.08
C VAL A 184 11.89 -31.91 -0.63
N TYR A 185 11.50 -30.67 -0.31
CA TYR A 185 11.40 -30.22 1.08
C TYR A 185 10.06 -30.66 1.70
N THR A 186 10.13 -31.65 2.58
CA THR A 186 9.11 -31.91 3.60
C THR A 186 9.29 -30.93 4.76
N PHE A 187 8.25 -30.14 5.04
CA PHE A 187 8.15 -29.26 6.20
C PHE A 187 7.88 -30.11 7.45
N ASP A 188 8.85 -30.17 8.38
CA ASP A 188 8.70 -30.86 9.66
C ASP A 188 8.04 -29.92 10.67
N GLY A 189 6.79 -30.21 11.02
CA GLY A 189 5.94 -29.40 11.87
C GLY A 189 6.03 -29.83 13.33
N ASN A 190 6.71 -29.03 14.16
CA ASN A 190 6.55 -29.12 15.61
C ASN A 190 6.64 -27.75 16.28
N THR A 191 5.69 -26.86 15.97
CA THR A 191 5.28 -25.76 16.83
C THR A 191 3.77 -25.56 16.67
N GLY A 192 3.04 -25.72 17.77
CA GLY A 192 1.59 -25.60 17.80
C GLY A 192 1.14 -24.18 17.46
N PHE A 193 0.48 -24.05 16.30
CA PHE A 193 -0.48 -23.01 15.98
C PHE A 193 -1.65 -23.68 15.23
N ASP A 194 -2.86 -23.29 15.61
CA ASP A 194 -4.10 -24.03 15.39
C ASP A 194 -4.47 -24.24 13.91
N ALA A 195 -4.58 -25.52 13.51
CA ALA A 195 -5.07 -25.95 12.20
C ALA A 195 -6.58 -25.71 11.98
N GLU A 196 -7.32 -25.25 13.00
CA GLU A 196 -8.73 -24.85 12.87
C GLU A 196 -8.90 -23.42 12.34
N PHE A 197 -7.92 -22.53 12.52
CA PHE A 197 -7.97 -21.15 12.02
C PHE A 197 -7.82 -21.09 10.48
N ILE A 198 -7.01 -21.98 9.92
CA ILE A 198 -6.81 -22.12 8.47
C ILE A 198 -8.02 -22.79 7.80
N ASN A 199 -8.69 -23.72 8.50
CA ASN A 199 -9.90 -24.36 7.99
C ASN A 199 -11.13 -23.44 7.97
N MET A 200 -11.21 -22.44 8.85
CA MET A 200 -12.28 -21.44 8.83
C MET A 200 -12.10 -20.40 7.70
N PHE A 201 -10.87 -20.22 7.22
CA PHE A 201 -10.51 -19.17 6.26
C PHE A 201 -10.53 -19.62 4.78
N PHE A 202 -10.46 -20.92 4.50
CA PHE A 202 -10.35 -21.47 3.12
C PHE A 202 -11.54 -22.31 2.63
N ASN A 203 -12.67 -22.38 3.35
CA ASN A 203 -13.82 -23.22 2.97
C ASN A 203 -14.83 -22.53 2.00
N GLY A 204 -14.36 -21.61 1.16
CA GLY A 204 -15.18 -20.76 0.30
C GLY A 204 -14.75 -20.76 -1.16
N GLY A 205 -14.64 -21.94 -1.76
CA GLY A 205 -14.74 -22.15 -3.22
C GLY A 205 -13.57 -21.68 -4.09
N PHE A 206 -12.55 -22.54 -4.27
CA PHE A 206 -11.82 -22.71 -5.55
C PHE A 206 -11.16 -24.10 -5.58
N PRO A 207 -11.23 -24.88 -6.69
CA PRO A 207 -10.84 -26.28 -6.70
C PRO A 207 -9.47 -26.47 -7.38
N PHE A 208 -8.37 -26.53 -6.64
CA PHE A 208 -7.10 -27.10 -7.11
C PHE A 208 -6.17 -27.35 -5.92
N ALA A 209 -6.42 -28.43 -5.16
CA ALA A 209 -5.44 -29.16 -4.33
C ALA A 209 -6.16 -30.14 -3.38
N GLN A 210 -6.72 -31.22 -3.92
CA GLN A 210 -6.91 -32.44 -3.12
C GLN A 210 -5.92 -33.47 -3.65
N ASN A 211 -4.87 -33.69 -2.85
CA ASN A 211 -3.87 -34.75 -2.79
C ASN A 211 -2.70 -34.05 -2.09
N VAL A 212 -2.50 -34.16 -0.77
CA VAL A 212 -1.89 -35.33 -0.12
C VAL A 212 -2.23 -35.28 1.39
N ARG A 213 -2.79 -36.35 1.94
CA ARG A 213 -2.63 -36.72 3.35
C ARG A 213 -2.09 -38.15 3.45
N TYR A 214 -0.93 -38.24 4.10
CA TYR A 214 -0.27 -39.34 4.82
C TYR A 214 -0.74 -40.79 4.63
N THR A 215 0.24 -41.68 4.38
CA THR A 215 0.14 -43.13 4.61
C THR A 215 1.15 -43.58 5.68
N ARG A 216 0.62 -44.17 6.76
CA ARG A 216 1.14 -45.28 7.62
C ARG A 216 -0.06 -45.61 8.53
N HIS A 217 -0.63 -46.81 8.63
CA HIS A 217 -0.16 -48.18 8.44
C HIS A 217 -1.37 -49.12 8.17
N ALA A 218 -1.08 -50.23 7.50
CA ALA A 218 -1.67 -51.57 7.68
C ALA A 218 -2.98 -51.99 6.97
N GLN A 219 -2.79 -53.03 6.14
CA GLN A 219 -3.62 -54.24 5.92
C GLN A 219 -4.89 -54.18 5.05
N ASN A 220 -4.76 -54.89 3.92
CA ASN A 220 -5.68 -55.85 3.29
C ASN A 220 -7.07 -55.43 2.80
N HIS A 221 -7.33 -55.97 1.60
CA HIS A 221 -8.61 -56.28 0.95
C HIS A 221 -9.36 -55.17 0.18
N ASP A 222 -9.22 -55.33 -1.14
CA ASP A 222 -10.30 -55.63 -2.09
C ASP A 222 -10.89 -54.55 -2.99
N SER A 223 -11.09 -55.06 -4.20
CA SER A 223 -11.63 -54.48 -5.40
C SER A 223 -13.01 -53.84 -5.24
N ASN A 224 -13.20 -52.63 -5.79
CA ASN A 224 -14.45 -52.26 -6.45
C ASN A 224 -14.28 -51.05 -7.38
N HIS A 225 -14.61 -51.29 -8.65
CA HIS A 225 -14.90 -50.29 -9.67
C HIS A 225 -16.17 -49.53 -9.27
N GLU A 226 -16.13 -48.20 -9.14
CA GLU A 226 -17.34 -47.36 -9.16
C GLU A 226 -17.07 -45.97 -9.79
N ASN A 227 -17.61 -45.80 -11.00
CA ASN A 227 -18.36 -44.65 -11.52
C ASN A 227 -17.72 -43.24 -11.63
N ASN A 228 -17.07 -43.01 -12.77
CA ASN A 228 -16.61 -41.70 -13.29
C ASN A 228 -17.73 -40.74 -13.78
N TYR A 229 -19.01 -41.00 -13.50
CA TYR A 229 -20.13 -40.18 -14.01
C TYR A 229 -20.11 -38.73 -13.49
N PHE A 230 -19.55 -38.49 -12.30
CA PHE A 230 -19.47 -37.16 -11.69
C PHE A 230 -18.53 -36.20 -12.45
N ALA A 231 -17.45 -36.71 -13.05
CA ALA A 231 -16.50 -35.90 -13.81
C ALA A 231 -17.11 -35.38 -15.12
N TYR A 232 -17.98 -36.17 -15.77
CA TYR A 232 -18.64 -35.76 -17.02
C TYR A 232 -19.72 -34.71 -16.79
N ILE A 233 -20.45 -34.79 -15.67
CA ILE A 233 -21.49 -33.81 -15.32
C ILE A 233 -20.86 -32.43 -15.02
N GLN A 234 -19.63 -32.36 -14.50
CA GLN A 234 -18.93 -31.10 -14.23
C GLN A 234 -18.45 -30.35 -15.49
N ILE A 235 -18.19 -31.05 -16.60
CA ILE A 235 -17.68 -30.44 -17.84
C ILE A 235 -18.83 -29.99 -18.76
N LEU A 236 -20.04 -30.53 -18.56
CA LEU A 236 -21.22 -30.26 -19.38
C LEU A 236 -21.59 -28.76 -19.49
N PRO A 237 -21.57 -27.94 -18.41
CA PRO A 237 -21.89 -26.52 -18.51
C PRO A 237 -20.87 -25.72 -19.33
N LEU A 238 -19.59 -26.10 -19.26
CA LEU A 238 -18.50 -25.49 -20.04
C LEU A 238 -18.64 -25.83 -21.54
N LEU A 239 -18.99 -27.08 -21.86
CA LEU A 239 -19.28 -27.49 -23.24
C LEU A 239 -20.51 -26.78 -23.82
N ILE A 240 -21.56 -26.57 -23.02
CA ILE A 240 -22.75 -25.81 -23.44
C ILE A 240 -22.40 -24.33 -23.67
N LEU A 241 -21.61 -23.72 -22.79
CA LEU A 241 -21.18 -22.33 -22.93
C LEU A 241 -20.30 -22.14 -24.18
N PHE A 242 -19.37 -23.07 -24.43
CA PHE A 242 -18.51 -23.05 -25.60
C PHE A 242 -19.31 -23.30 -26.89
N GLY A 243 -20.26 -24.24 -26.84
CA GLY A 243 -21.19 -24.52 -27.93
C GLY A 243 -22.05 -23.31 -28.29
N LEU A 244 -22.67 -22.65 -27.31
CA LEU A 244 -23.48 -21.43 -27.52
C LEU A 244 -22.65 -20.29 -28.13
N SER A 245 -21.41 -20.11 -27.65
CA SER A 245 -20.51 -19.09 -28.22
C SER A 245 -20.05 -19.43 -29.65
N PHE A 246 -19.91 -20.72 -29.98
CA PHE A 246 -19.52 -21.16 -31.31
C PHE A 246 -20.70 -21.05 -32.30
N PHE A 247 -21.91 -21.42 -31.88
CA PHE A 247 -23.15 -21.31 -32.68
C PHE A 247 -23.60 -19.85 -32.88
N SER A 248 -23.28 -18.94 -31.95
CA SER A 248 -23.54 -17.50 -32.10
C SER A 248 -22.89 -16.89 -33.34
N ASN A 249 -21.74 -17.39 -33.77
CA ASN A 249 -21.06 -16.90 -34.98
C ASN A 249 -21.67 -17.48 -36.27
N PHE A 250 -22.40 -18.59 -36.18
CA PHE A 250 -23.01 -19.25 -37.34
C PHE A 250 -24.40 -18.69 -37.68
N LEU A 251 -25.02 -17.93 -36.76
CA LEU A 251 -26.35 -17.34 -36.92
C LEU A 251 -26.34 -15.86 -37.36
N VAL A 252 -25.17 -15.22 -37.47
CA VAL A 252 -25.06 -13.87 -38.02
C VAL A 252 -25.12 -13.97 -39.54
N LYS A 253 -26.25 -13.55 -40.14
CA LYS A 253 -26.36 -13.42 -41.59
C LYS A 253 -25.32 -12.41 -42.07
N ASP A 254 -24.50 -12.81 -43.04
CA ASP A 254 -23.55 -11.93 -43.72
C ASP A 254 -24.25 -10.63 -44.16
N PRO A 255 -23.65 -9.44 -43.96
CA PRO A 255 -24.25 -8.19 -44.38
C PRO A 255 -24.46 -8.17 -45.90
N VAL A 256 -25.48 -7.45 -46.36
CA VAL A 256 -25.88 -7.45 -47.78
C VAL A 256 -24.85 -6.70 -48.66
N PHE A 257 -24.09 -5.78 -48.09
CA PHE A 257 -23.07 -4.97 -48.78
C PHE A 257 -21.86 -4.70 -47.88
N SER A 258 -20.74 -4.29 -48.49
CA SER A 258 -19.52 -3.83 -47.83
C SER A 258 -19.07 -2.49 -48.41
N LEU A 259 -18.48 -1.60 -47.60
CA LEU A 259 -17.89 -0.35 -48.07
C LEU A 259 -16.47 -0.53 -48.65
N GLN A 260 -15.88 -1.70 -48.46
CA GLN A 260 -14.56 -2.05 -48.96
C GLN A 260 -14.63 -3.36 -49.76
N ARG A 261 -13.86 -3.43 -50.84
CA ARG A 261 -13.74 -4.64 -51.65
C ARG A 261 -13.09 -5.74 -50.81
N THR A 262 -13.71 -6.90 -50.78
CA THR A 262 -13.15 -8.09 -50.11
C THR A 262 -13.36 -9.31 -51.01
N SER A 263 -12.79 -10.46 -50.65
CA SER A 263 -12.97 -11.70 -51.41
C SER A 263 -14.43 -12.16 -51.50
N LYS A 264 -15.29 -11.74 -50.55
CA LYS A 264 -16.73 -12.03 -50.57
C LYS A 264 -17.57 -10.98 -51.32
N TYR A 265 -17.10 -9.72 -51.40
CA TYR A 265 -17.84 -8.60 -51.99
C TYR A 265 -17.01 -7.98 -53.12
N THR A 266 -17.23 -8.51 -54.33
CA THR A 266 -16.40 -8.29 -55.53
C THR A 266 -16.99 -7.22 -56.46
N VAL A 267 -18.32 -7.12 -56.55
CA VAL A 267 -19.02 -6.26 -57.50
C VAL A 267 -19.18 -4.85 -56.94
N GLN A 268 -18.57 -3.87 -57.58
CA GLN A 268 -18.72 -2.45 -57.21
C GLN A 268 -20.02 -1.88 -57.78
N ARG A 269 -20.76 -1.15 -56.95
CA ARG A 269 -21.95 -0.36 -57.30
C ARG A 269 -21.84 1.05 -56.73
N GLN A 270 -22.64 1.96 -57.26
CA GLN A 270 -22.70 3.36 -56.82
C GLN A 270 -24.13 3.74 -56.44
N THR A 271 -24.27 4.53 -55.38
CA THR A 271 -25.57 5.10 -54.96
C THR A 271 -26.00 6.21 -55.91
N GLN A 272 -27.30 6.33 -56.19
CA GLN A 272 -27.81 7.32 -57.16
C GLN A 272 -27.66 8.78 -56.72
N ALA A 273 -27.72 9.07 -55.41
CA ALA A 273 -27.73 10.44 -54.89
C ALA A 273 -26.34 11.09 -54.75
N HIS A 274 -25.30 10.31 -54.44
CA HIS A 274 -23.95 10.82 -54.09
C HIS A 274 -22.79 10.05 -54.73
N SER A 275 -23.06 9.14 -55.67
CA SER A 275 -22.03 8.34 -56.38
C SER A 275 -21.07 7.58 -55.46
N LEU A 276 -21.51 7.18 -54.26
CA LEU A 276 -20.67 6.50 -53.28
C LEU A 276 -20.45 5.03 -53.67
N PRO A 277 -19.19 4.56 -53.76
CA PRO A 277 -18.90 3.18 -54.11
C PRO A 277 -19.19 2.24 -52.92
N TYR A 278 -19.96 1.18 -53.18
CA TYR A 278 -20.16 0.05 -52.26
C TYR A 278 -20.04 -1.26 -53.02
N TYR A 279 -19.69 -2.33 -52.32
CA TYR A 279 -19.40 -3.64 -52.89
C TYR A 279 -20.46 -4.65 -52.46
N VAL A 280 -20.98 -5.42 -53.41
CA VAL A 280 -21.97 -6.48 -53.19
C VAL A 280 -21.42 -7.83 -53.67
N LYS A 281 -22.06 -8.92 -53.24
CA LYS A 281 -21.75 -10.28 -53.72
C LYS A 281 -22.14 -10.42 -55.19
N ASP A 282 -21.50 -11.33 -55.92
CA ASP A 282 -21.84 -11.61 -57.33
C ASP A 282 -23.29 -12.10 -57.50
N THR A 283 -23.87 -12.74 -56.48
CA THR A 283 -25.26 -13.23 -56.45
C THR A 283 -26.29 -12.18 -56.03
N PHE A 284 -25.88 -10.93 -55.80
CA PHE A 284 -26.76 -9.87 -55.27
C PHE A 284 -28.04 -9.64 -56.09
N ALA A 285 -27.96 -9.76 -57.43
CA ALA A 285 -29.12 -9.58 -58.31
C ALA A 285 -30.14 -10.74 -58.24
N GLN A 286 -29.75 -11.91 -57.70
CA GLN A 286 -30.59 -13.09 -57.57
C GLN A 286 -31.09 -13.30 -56.13
N GLU A 287 -30.33 -12.86 -55.12
CA GLU A 287 -30.64 -13.08 -53.70
C GLU A 287 -31.36 -11.90 -53.01
N TYR A 288 -31.33 -10.70 -53.59
CA TYR A 288 -31.88 -9.51 -52.96
C TYR A 288 -33.13 -8.98 -53.69
N ASP A 289 -34.31 -9.31 -53.14
CA ASP A 289 -35.63 -8.82 -53.58
C ASP A 289 -36.05 -7.51 -52.87
N GLY A 290 -35.16 -6.92 -52.08
CA GLY A 290 -35.44 -5.72 -51.29
C GLY A 290 -35.36 -4.42 -52.09
N SER A 291 -35.99 -3.35 -51.58
CA SER A 291 -35.86 -2.02 -52.19
C SER A 291 -34.42 -1.52 -52.08
N ILE A 292 -33.79 -1.21 -53.22
CA ILE A 292 -32.44 -0.63 -53.31
C ILE A 292 -32.34 0.67 -52.47
N ARG A 293 -33.45 1.42 -52.37
CA ARG A 293 -33.55 2.63 -51.53
C ARG A 293 -33.28 2.35 -50.04
N HIS A 294 -33.58 1.15 -49.55
CA HIS A 294 -33.31 0.80 -48.15
C HIS A 294 -31.80 0.66 -47.88
N ILE A 295 -31.05 0.07 -48.82
CA ILE A 295 -29.59 -0.02 -48.75
C ILE A 295 -28.97 1.38 -48.85
N GLU A 296 -29.45 2.20 -49.77
CA GLU A 296 -28.97 3.57 -49.94
C GLU A 296 -29.21 4.43 -48.70
N ASN A 297 -30.36 4.28 -48.03
CA ASN A 297 -30.66 4.98 -46.78
C ASN A 297 -29.77 4.49 -45.62
N GLN A 298 -29.47 3.18 -45.53
CA GLN A 298 -28.53 2.64 -44.54
C GLN A 298 -27.08 3.10 -44.78
N LEU A 299 -26.65 3.17 -46.04
CA LEU A 299 -25.36 3.75 -46.43
C LEU A 299 -25.27 5.21 -46.01
N HIS A 300 -26.33 5.98 -46.21
CA HIS A 300 -26.42 7.38 -45.81
C HIS A 300 -26.34 7.55 -44.29
N LEU A 301 -27.06 6.72 -43.53
CA LEU A 301 -27.03 6.75 -42.06
C LEU A 301 -25.66 6.37 -41.50
N ASN A 302 -25.02 5.33 -42.05
CA ASN A 302 -23.66 4.92 -41.66
C ASN A 302 -22.61 5.98 -42.00
N MET A 303 -22.76 6.70 -43.12
CA MET A 303 -21.91 7.85 -43.44
C MET A 303 -22.17 9.05 -42.52
N GLN A 304 -23.42 9.34 -42.15
CA GLN A 304 -23.71 10.41 -41.20
C GLN A 304 -23.17 10.10 -39.81
N ILE A 305 -23.29 8.85 -39.34
CA ILE A 305 -22.67 8.39 -38.09
C ILE A 305 -21.14 8.45 -38.20
N GLY A 306 -20.56 8.00 -39.31
CA GLY A 306 -19.13 8.11 -39.58
C GLY A 306 -18.63 9.57 -39.64
N ALA A 307 -19.41 10.49 -40.22
CA ALA A 307 -19.12 11.91 -40.28
C ALA A 307 -19.35 12.62 -38.94
N LEU A 308 -20.30 12.14 -38.11
CA LEU A 308 -20.51 12.61 -36.74
C LEU A 308 -19.38 12.13 -35.82
N ILE A 309 -18.91 10.89 -36.00
CA ILE A 309 -17.71 10.32 -35.35
C ILE A 309 -16.45 11.04 -35.83
N ALA A 310 -16.34 11.35 -37.12
CA ALA A 310 -15.22 12.12 -37.66
C ALA A 310 -15.27 13.58 -37.21
N ARG A 311 -16.44 14.21 -37.08
CA ARG A 311 -16.61 15.57 -36.52
C ARG A 311 -16.33 15.61 -35.03
N THR A 312 -16.70 14.59 -34.26
CA THR A 312 -16.31 14.48 -32.83
C THR A 312 -14.83 14.13 -32.66
N SER A 313 -14.25 13.34 -33.57
CA SER A 313 -12.80 13.06 -33.64
C SER A 313 -12.00 14.29 -34.05
N MET A 314 -12.50 15.10 -34.99
CA MET A 314 -11.82 16.27 -35.53
C MET A 314 -12.08 17.52 -34.68
N GLN A 315 -13.22 17.63 -33.98
CA GLN A 315 -13.39 18.58 -32.88
C GLN A 315 -12.54 18.19 -31.69
N ARG A 316 -12.35 16.89 -31.38
CA ARG A 316 -11.34 16.44 -30.42
C ARG A 316 -9.95 16.84 -30.88
N SER A 317 -9.57 16.67 -32.15
CA SER A 317 -8.25 17.11 -32.65
C SER A 317 -8.07 18.62 -32.71
N LEU A 318 -9.12 19.42 -32.97
CA LEU A 318 -9.04 20.89 -32.99
C LEU A 318 -9.13 21.51 -31.60
N THR A 319 -9.85 20.91 -30.64
CA THR A 319 -9.70 21.26 -29.21
C THR A 319 -8.37 20.77 -28.65
N TRP A 320 -7.81 19.67 -29.17
CA TRP A 320 -6.48 19.15 -28.82
C TRP A 320 -5.33 20.01 -29.36
N LEU A 321 -5.48 20.62 -30.55
CA LEU A 321 -4.51 21.58 -31.09
C LEU A 321 -4.57 22.97 -30.44
N VAL A 322 -5.72 23.34 -29.85
CA VAL A 322 -5.90 24.63 -29.13
C VAL A 322 -5.61 24.49 -27.63
N SER A 323 -5.50 23.28 -27.07
CA SER A 323 -5.06 23.02 -25.70
C SER A 323 -3.54 22.86 -25.58
N ARG A 324 -2.80 23.87 -26.05
CA ARG A 324 -1.44 24.09 -25.54
C ARG A 324 -1.56 24.50 -24.07
N ASN A 325 -1.25 23.58 -23.14
CA ASN A 325 -0.56 23.83 -21.85
C ASN A 325 -0.77 22.77 -20.75
N VAL A 326 -1.10 21.51 -21.04
CA VAL A 326 -0.97 20.43 -20.04
C VAL A 326 -0.46 19.15 -20.70
N SER A 327 0.61 18.59 -20.13
CA SER A 327 1.33 17.38 -20.54
C SER A 327 0.44 16.27 -21.16
N THR A 328 0.77 15.85 -22.38
CA THR A 328 0.07 14.76 -23.12
C THR A 328 0.54 13.36 -22.71
N VAL A 329 1.45 13.27 -21.74
CA VAL A 329 1.95 12.00 -21.19
C VAL A 329 1.05 11.63 -20.01
N PRO A 330 0.30 10.51 -20.08
CA PRO A 330 -0.52 10.07 -18.95
C PRO A 330 0.38 9.88 -17.73
N PRO A 331 -0.12 10.12 -16.50
CA PRO A 331 0.69 9.99 -15.28
C PRO A 331 1.44 8.65 -15.12
N SER A 332 0.90 7.57 -15.67
CA SER A 332 1.55 6.24 -15.73
C SER A 332 2.82 6.20 -16.58
N GLU A 333 3.03 7.20 -17.43
CA GLU A 333 4.13 7.32 -18.37
C GLU A 333 5.11 8.44 -17.97
N ARG A 334 5.02 9.00 -16.75
CA ARG A 334 6.04 9.91 -16.21
C ARG A 334 7.11 9.14 -15.43
N LEU A 335 8.26 9.77 -15.20
CA LEU A 335 9.31 9.22 -14.34
C LEU A 335 8.94 9.38 -12.88
N TRP A 336 9.11 8.33 -12.08
CA TRP A 336 8.70 8.30 -10.67
C TRP A 336 9.88 8.12 -9.70
N ARG A 337 11.14 8.20 -10.18
CA ARG A 337 12.33 7.70 -9.48
C ARG A 337 12.60 8.41 -8.14
N SER A 338 12.33 9.71 -8.08
CA SER A 338 12.55 10.55 -6.91
C SER A 338 11.30 11.34 -6.53
N PHE A 339 10.84 11.17 -5.28
CA PHE A 339 9.65 11.82 -4.73
C PHE A 339 10.03 12.67 -3.51
N LEU A 340 10.43 13.93 -3.73
CA LEU A 340 11.07 14.78 -2.73
C LEU A 340 10.08 15.64 -1.94
N TYR A 341 10.04 15.45 -0.62
CA TYR A 341 9.25 16.28 0.29
C TYR A 341 9.90 17.63 0.58
N VAL A 342 9.08 18.69 0.50
CA VAL A 342 9.45 20.07 0.81
C VAL A 342 8.41 20.64 1.79
N PRO A 343 8.79 20.90 3.05
CA PRO A 343 7.86 21.46 4.04
C PRO A 343 7.29 22.79 3.58
N GLY A 344 5.96 22.91 3.59
CA GLY A 344 5.23 24.06 3.08
C GLY A 344 5.47 25.35 3.87
N ASP A 345 5.79 25.25 5.15
CA ASP A 345 6.09 26.39 6.02
C ASP A 345 7.49 26.97 5.80
N GLN A 346 8.36 26.28 5.05
CA GLN A 346 9.76 26.65 4.85
C GLN A 346 9.98 27.30 3.49
N GLU A 347 9.59 28.58 3.37
CA GLU A 347 9.72 29.38 2.13
C GLU A 347 11.15 29.33 1.53
N ARG A 348 12.18 29.33 2.37
CA ARG A 348 13.58 29.22 1.93
C ARG A 348 13.86 27.92 1.17
N LYS A 349 13.27 26.80 1.58
CA LYS A 349 13.42 25.51 0.91
C LYS A 349 12.65 25.47 -0.41
N ILE A 350 11.43 26.02 -0.42
CA ILE A 350 10.62 26.14 -1.64
C ILE A 350 11.36 26.98 -2.68
N LYS A 351 11.84 28.18 -2.32
CA LYS A 351 12.63 29.04 -3.22
C LYS A 351 13.91 28.37 -3.73
N LYS A 352 14.57 27.56 -2.88
CA LYS A 352 15.73 26.77 -3.32
C LYS A 352 15.33 25.78 -4.41
N MET A 353 14.18 25.12 -4.28
CA MET A 353 13.68 24.20 -5.30
C MET A 353 13.25 24.95 -6.57
N GLU A 354 12.55 26.08 -6.46
CA GLU A 354 12.23 26.94 -7.62
C GLU A 354 13.51 27.31 -8.40
N ASN A 355 14.58 27.70 -7.70
CA ASN A 355 15.86 28.03 -8.33
C ASN A 355 16.50 26.82 -9.03
N ILE A 356 16.50 25.64 -8.40
CA ILE A 356 16.99 24.41 -9.01
C ILE A 356 16.16 24.02 -10.23
N CYS A 357 14.85 24.30 -10.21
CA CYS A 357 13.94 23.93 -11.28
C CYS A 357 13.84 24.95 -12.42
N ASN A 358 14.41 26.15 -12.24
CA ASN A 358 14.44 27.22 -13.24
C ASN A 358 15.58 27.07 -14.26
N THR A 359 16.35 25.99 -14.21
CA THR A 359 17.34 25.66 -15.24
C THR A 359 16.68 25.10 -16.50
N THR A 360 17.33 25.32 -17.65
CA THR A 360 16.93 24.74 -18.94
C THR A 360 17.60 23.39 -19.22
N GLN A 361 18.58 22.98 -18.41
CA GLN A 361 19.30 21.72 -18.58
C GLN A 361 18.75 20.66 -17.63
N VAL A 362 18.38 19.51 -18.18
CA VAL A 362 18.04 18.31 -17.40
C VAL A 362 19.31 17.82 -16.71
N SER A 363 19.30 17.74 -15.38
CA SER A 363 20.40 17.24 -14.55
C SER A 363 19.91 16.09 -13.66
N SER A 364 20.82 15.16 -13.32
CA SER A 364 20.58 14.09 -12.33
C SER A 364 20.18 14.62 -10.95
N SER A 365 20.52 15.88 -10.66
CA SER A 365 20.20 16.58 -9.41
C SER A 365 18.76 17.10 -9.32
N ILE A 366 18.00 17.05 -10.42
CA ILE A 366 16.61 17.50 -10.46
C ILE A 366 15.71 16.32 -10.06
N PRO A 367 14.86 16.49 -9.04
CA PRO A 367 13.93 15.44 -8.65
C PRO A 367 12.85 15.27 -9.72
N ASP A 368 12.38 14.05 -9.91
CA ASP A 368 11.29 13.77 -10.84
C ASP A 368 9.95 14.29 -10.29
N PHE A 369 9.79 14.28 -8.97
CA PHE A 369 8.66 14.85 -8.25
C PHE A 369 9.08 15.75 -7.08
N ILE A 370 8.39 16.88 -6.96
CA ILE A 370 8.43 17.75 -5.78
C ILE A 370 7.08 17.68 -5.08
N VAL A 371 7.11 17.42 -3.77
CA VAL A 371 5.93 17.34 -2.91
C VAL A 371 5.93 18.51 -1.96
N LEU A 372 5.04 19.48 -2.21
CA LEU A 372 4.78 20.58 -1.30
C LEU A 372 3.93 20.04 -0.15
N ASP A 373 4.47 20.08 1.06
CA ASP A 373 3.91 19.33 2.17
C ASP A 373 3.18 20.22 3.18
N CYS A 374 1.92 19.88 3.48
CA CYS A 374 1.13 20.45 4.55
C CYS A 374 1.00 19.52 5.77
N GLU A 375 1.46 18.27 5.69
CA GLU A 375 1.24 17.22 6.68
C GLU A 375 2.44 17.02 7.61
N ASP A 376 3.05 15.83 7.70
CA ASP A 376 3.92 15.48 8.82
C ASP A 376 5.23 16.29 8.91
N ALA A 377 5.69 16.92 7.81
CA ALA A 377 6.88 17.77 7.88
C ALA A 377 6.60 19.20 8.40
N VAL A 378 5.32 19.53 8.69
CA VAL A 378 4.88 20.84 9.17
C VAL A 378 4.29 20.72 10.58
N SER A 379 4.76 21.54 11.51
CA SER A 379 4.21 21.57 12.88
C SER A 379 2.75 22.02 12.91
N ALA A 380 1.99 21.60 13.92
CA ALA A 380 0.56 21.90 14.04
C ALA A 380 0.24 23.41 14.01
N GLU A 381 1.10 24.22 14.62
CA GLU A 381 1.00 25.70 14.66
C GLU A 381 1.29 26.35 13.29
N ASN A 382 2.11 25.71 12.45
CA ASN A 382 2.53 26.26 11.17
C ASN A 382 1.66 25.81 9.99
N LYS A 383 0.61 24.99 10.21
CA LYS A 383 -0.26 24.49 9.13
C LYS A 383 -0.87 25.62 8.28
N ALA A 384 -1.35 26.68 8.94
CA ALA A 384 -1.90 27.84 8.25
C ALA A 384 -0.84 28.60 7.44
N LEU A 385 0.37 28.74 8.00
CA LEU A 385 1.50 29.35 7.31
C LEU A 385 1.92 28.53 6.08
N ALA A 386 1.99 27.20 6.19
CA ALA A 386 2.33 26.32 5.10
C ALA A 386 1.40 26.47 3.89
N ARG A 387 0.07 26.48 4.14
CA ARG A 387 -0.94 26.71 3.09
C ARG A 387 -0.71 28.03 2.36
N LYS A 388 -0.48 29.10 3.13
CA LYS A 388 -0.28 30.44 2.57
C LYS A 388 1.01 30.50 1.73
N THR A 389 2.12 29.98 2.25
CA THR A 389 3.40 29.97 1.55
C THR A 389 3.34 29.16 0.26
N ILE A 390 2.71 27.98 0.29
CA ILE A 390 2.50 27.16 -0.90
C ILE A 390 1.62 27.91 -1.91
N ALA A 391 0.48 28.46 -1.49
CA ALA A 391 -0.41 29.22 -2.36
C ALA A 391 0.31 30.41 -3.03
N SER A 392 1.12 31.16 -2.27
CA SER A 392 1.91 32.27 -2.79
C SER A 392 3.00 31.84 -3.78
N SER A 393 3.68 30.71 -3.55
CA SER A 393 4.68 30.16 -4.47
C SER A 393 4.04 29.72 -5.80
N LEU A 394 2.87 29.06 -5.75
CA LEU A 394 2.12 28.69 -6.95
C LEU A 394 1.61 29.92 -7.69
N GLN A 395 1.09 30.93 -6.97
CA GLN A 395 0.69 32.20 -7.56
C GLN A 395 1.87 32.92 -8.25
N ALA A 396 3.08 32.82 -7.70
CA ALA A 396 4.31 33.34 -8.29
C ALA A 396 4.83 32.48 -9.46
N ARG A 397 4.19 31.34 -9.77
CA ARG A 397 4.48 30.44 -10.89
C ARG A 397 5.91 29.89 -10.88
N GLY A 398 6.48 29.70 -9.69
CA GLY A 398 7.85 29.25 -9.49
C GLY A 398 8.17 27.86 -10.06
N PHE A 399 7.14 27.04 -10.32
CA PHE A 399 7.25 25.67 -10.82
C PHE A 399 6.76 25.47 -12.25
N ASP A 400 6.38 26.52 -12.98
CA ASP A 400 5.85 26.35 -14.34
C ASP A 400 6.88 25.75 -15.28
N LYS A 401 8.15 26.18 -15.19
CA LYS A 401 9.24 25.59 -16.00
C LYS A 401 9.49 24.13 -15.68
N TYR A 402 9.47 23.79 -14.39
CA TYR A 402 9.61 22.43 -13.89
C TYR A 402 8.57 21.48 -14.51
N ARG A 403 7.32 21.92 -14.54
CA ARG A 403 6.18 21.12 -14.98
C ARG A 403 6.06 21.05 -16.50
N THR A 404 6.27 22.18 -17.19
CA THR A 404 5.99 22.30 -18.63
C THR A 404 7.21 22.01 -19.51
N TYR A 405 8.41 22.46 -19.11
CA TYR A 405 9.64 22.26 -19.90
C TYR A 405 10.38 20.99 -19.50
N LEU A 406 10.51 20.72 -18.20
CA LEU A 406 11.21 19.52 -17.71
C LEU A 406 10.30 18.28 -17.57
N LEU A 407 8.99 18.46 -17.80
CA LEU A 407 7.96 17.41 -17.70
C LEU A 407 8.01 16.66 -16.36
N ARG A 408 8.26 17.39 -15.27
CA ARG A 408 8.33 16.84 -13.90
C ARG A 408 7.03 17.05 -13.12
N GLY A 409 6.83 16.27 -12.07
CA GLY A 409 5.58 16.24 -11.31
C GLY A 409 5.59 17.17 -10.10
N LEU A 410 4.61 18.06 -10.00
CA LEU A 410 4.37 18.82 -8.77
C LEU A 410 3.20 18.22 -8.00
N SER A 411 3.45 17.80 -6.77
CA SER A 411 2.46 17.19 -5.88
C SER A 411 2.20 18.09 -4.67
N LEU A 412 0.95 18.12 -4.21
CA LEU A 412 0.56 18.70 -2.93
C LEU A 412 0.22 17.56 -1.97
N ARG A 413 0.96 17.39 -0.88
CA ARG A 413 0.55 16.51 0.22
C ARG A 413 -0.31 17.30 1.20
N ILE A 414 -1.60 16.99 1.21
CA ILE A 414 -2.58 17.56 2.13
C ILE A 414 -2.48 16.89 3.50
N ASN A 415 -3.07 17.46 4.54
CA ASN A 415 -3.31 16.74 5.78
C ASN A 415 -4.31 15.60 5.56
N ALA A 416 -4.27 14.57 6.41
CA ALA A 416 -5.19 13.45 6.29
C ALA A 416 -6.66 13.91 6.40
N PRO A 417 -7.58 13.37 5.57
CA PRO A 417 -9.00 13.75 5.60
C PRO A 417 -9.65 13.68 6.99
N SER A 418 -9.22 12.71 7.80
CA SER A 418 -9.69 12.49 9.19
C SER A 418 -9.34 13.63 10.16
N THR A 419 -8.36 14.47 9.85
CA THR A 419 -7.88 15.55 10.75
C THR A 419 -8.77 16.79 10.73
N GLY A 420 -9.66 16.93 9.74
CA GLY A 420 -10.44 18.15 9.50
C GLY A 420 -9.63 19.31 8.89
N LEU A 421 -8.31 19.18 8.73
CA LEU A 421 -7.43 20.21 8.16
C LEU A 421 -7.32 20.16 6.63
N ALA A 422 -7.60 18.99 6.04
CA ALA A 422 -7.48 18.73 4.60
C ALA A 422 -8.34 19.67 3.74
N ALA A 423 -9.53 20.06 4.24
CA ALA A 423 -10.44 20.93 3.52
C ALA A 423 -9.84 22.33 3.33
N ASP A 424 -9.19 22.87 4.37
CA ASP A 424 -8.52 24.17 4.32
C ASP A 424 -7.27 24.11 3.43
N ASP A 425 -6.54 22.99 3.46
CA ASP A 425 -5.38 22.78 2.56
C ASP A 425 -5.81 22.91 1.10
N LEU A 426 -6.84 22.13 0.71
CA LEU A 426 -7.36 22.12 -0.64
C LEU A 426 -7.97 23.47 -1.01
N TYR A 427 -8.81 24.03 -0.14
CA TYR A 427 -9.52 25.29 -0.42
C TYR A 427 -8.54 26.43 -0.66
N ILE A 428 -7.64 26.73 0.29
CA ILE A 428 -6.75 27.88 0.18
C ILE A 428 -5.85 27.74 -1.05
N ILE A 429 -5.22 26.59 -1.23
CA ILE A 429 -4.20 26.40 -2.27
C ILE A 429 -4.84 26.35 -3.66
N LEU A 430 -5.92 25.58 -3.85
CA LEU A 430 -6.55 25.42 -5.15
C LEU A 430 -7.38 26.64 -5.55
N SER A 431 -8.02 27.35 -4.61
CA SER A 431 -8.70 28.61 -4.90
C SER A 431 -7.73 29.67 -5.40
N THR A 432 -6.58 29.86 -4.74
CA THR A 432 -5.55 30.80 -5.21
C THR A 432 -5.02 30.42 -6.59
N ALA A 433 -4.78 29.13 -6.84
CA ALA A 433 -4.35 28.65 -8.16
C ALA A 433 -5.42 28.87 -9.24
N ALA A 434 -6.69 28.63 -8.93
CA ALA A 434 -7.83 28.84 -9.83
C ALA A 434 -8.03 30.33 -10.17
N GLU A 435 -7.91 31.22 -9.18
CA GLU A 435 -7.97 32.67 -9.38
C GLU A 435 -6.80 33.17 -10.22
N THR A 436 -5.59 32.67 -9.96
CA THR A 436 -4.39 33.01 -10.74
C THR A 436 -4.52 32.53 -12.18
N MET A 437 -5.03 31.31 -12.40
CA MET A 437 -5.31 30.79 -13.75
C MET A 437 -6.30 31.67 -14.51
N LYS A 438 -7.36 32.15 -13.85
CA LYS A 438 -8.34 33.07 -14.45
C LYS A 438 -7.72 34.41 -14.81
N ALA A 439 -6.85 34.95 -13.96
CA ALA A 439 -6.17 36.22 -14.21
C ALA A 439 -5.16 36.14 -15.37
N ASP A 440 -4.44 35.04 -15.50
CA ASP A 440 -3.29 34.88 -16.41
C ASP A 440 -3.61 34.16 -17.73
N GLY A 441 -4.87 34.19 -18.18
CA GLY A 441 -5.24 33.67 -19.50
C GLY A 441 -5.35 32.13 -19.58
N GLY A 442 -5.66 31.45 -18.48
CA GLY A 442 -6.15 30.07 -18.50
C GLY A 442 -5.08 28.97 -18.34
N VAL A 443 -3.87 29.31 -17.88
CA VAL A 443 -2.82 28.31 -17.61
C VAL A 443 -2.84 27.94 -16.13
N TRP A 444 -2.89 26.65 -15.81
CA TRP A 444 -2.99 26.14 -14.44
C TRP A 444 -1.64 26.20 -13.69
N PRO A 445 -1.50 27.04 -12.65
CA PRO A 445 -0.26 27.16 -11.90
C PRO A 445 -0.20 26.21 -10.68
N GLY A 446 -1.31 25.53 -10.36
CA GLY A 446 -1.42 24.65 -9.20
C GLY A 446 -0.76 23.28 -9.38
N PRO A 447 -0.90 22.37 -8.39
CA PRO A 447 -0.27 21.04 -8.45
C PRO A 447 -0.83 20.17 -9.59
N ASP A 448 -0.03 19.19 -10.03
CA ASP A 448 -0.45 18.11 -10.93
C ASP A 448 -1.03 16.91 -10.17
N TYR A 449 -0.62 16.75 -8.90
CA TYR A 449 -1.00 15.62 -8.06
C TYR A 449 -1.43 16.08 -6.68
N ILE A 450 -2.39 15.36 -6.09
CA ILE A 450 -2.76 15.51 -4.69
C ILE A 450 -2.40 14.19 -3.99
N SER A 451 -1.44 14.26 -3.07
CA SER A 451 -1.08 13.13 -2.21
C SER A 451 -1.98 13.11 -0.99
N VAL A 452 -2.70 12.01 -0.82
CA VAL A 452 -3.66 11.79 0.25
C VAL A 452 -3.00 10.88 1.30
N PRO A 453 -2.51 11.43 2.43
CA PRO A 453 -1.92 10.60 3.47
C PRO A 453 -2.98 9.76 4.16
N LYS A 454 -2.54 8.68 4.81
CA LYS A 454 -3.37 7.78 5.62
C LYS A 454 -4.64 7.33 4.85
N THR A 455 -4.47 6.92 3.60
CA THR A 455 -5.58 6.46 2.74
C THR A 455 -6.01 5.07 3.17
N GLU A 456 -7.09 4.97 3.96
CA GLU A 456 -7.60 3.69 4.45
C GLU A 456 -8.80 3.16 3.67
N SER A 457 -9.54 4.06 3.01
CA SER A 457 -10.79 3.73 2.33
C SER A 457 -10.98 4.47 1.01
N LEU A 458 -11.83 3.92 0.13
CA LEU A 458 -12.23 4.58 -1.11
C LEU A 458 -13.03 5.88 -0.83
N ALA A 459 -13.69 5.95 0.32
CA ALA A 459 -14.43 7.14 0.74
C ALA A 459 -13.52 8.35 0.95
N ASP A 460 -12.29 8.14 1.44
CA ASP A 460 -11.30 9.21 1.61
C ASP A 460 -10.94 9.84 0.26
N LEU A 461 -10.71 9.01 -0.76
CA LEU A 461 -10.39 9.46 -2.12
C LEU A 461 -11.57 10.18 -2.78
N HIS A 462 -12.78 9.64 -2.66
CA HIS A 462 -13.99 10.31 -3.15
C HIS A 462 -14.27 11.63 -2.44
N TRP A 463 -13.99 11.70 -1.14
CA TRP A 463 -14.13 12.94 -0.39
C TRP A 463 -13.18 14.01 -0.92
N VAL A 464 -11.90 13.69 -1.11
CA VAL A 464 -10.91 14.62 -1.69
C VAL A 464 -11.35 15.06 -3.09
N GLU A 465 -11.74 14.14 -3.97
CA GLU A 465 -12.27 14.47 -5.29
C GLU A 465 -13.47 15.43 -5.22
N SER A 466 -14.42 15.15 -4.32
CA SER A 466 -15.60 16.01 -4.16
C SER A 466 -15.24 17.43 -3.75
N GLN A 467 -14.23 17.60 -2.89
CA GLN A 467 -13.76 18.92 -2.46
C GLN A 467 -13.10 19.66 -3.64
N VAL A 468 -12.21 18.98 -4.38
CA VAL A 468 -11.54 19.56 -5.56
C VAL A 468 -12.57 20.02 -6.60
N MET A 469 -13.53 19.16 -6.93
CA MET A 469 -14.58 19.48 -7.90
C MET A 469 -15.46 20.63 -7.43
N ARG A 470 -15.79 20.70 -6.14
CA ARG A 470 -16.55 21.81 -5.54
C ARG A 470 -15.79 23.13 -5.62
N ILE A 471 -14.48 23.12 -5.38
CA ILE A 471 -13.63 24.31 -5.49
C ILE A 471 -13.61 24.78 -6.95
N PHE A 472 -13.36 23.89 -7.90
CA PHE A 472 -13.37 24.23 -9.33
C PHE A 472 -14.72 24.77 -9.79
N GLN A 473 -15.83 24.16 -9.37
CA GLN A 473 -17.17 24.67 -9.65
C GLN A 473 -17.40 26.06 -9.04
N LYS A 474 -17.02 26.27 -7.77
CA LYS A 474 -17.17 27.56 -7.08
C LYS A 474 -16.39 28.68 -7.76
N HIS A 475 -15.20 28.37 -8.23
CA HIS A 475 -14.35 29.31 -8.95
C HIS A 475 -14.62 29.30 -10.47
N GLU A 476 -15.65 28.61 -10.96
CA GLU A 476 -16.02 28.49 -12.38
C GLU A 476 -14.83 28.12 -13.29
N VAL A 477 -13.98 27.21 -12.80
CA VAL A 477 -12.85 26.65 -13.56
C VAL A 477 -13.25 25.25 -14.02
N ALA A 478 -13.01 24.94 -15.28
CA ALA A 478 -13.20 23.58 -15.79
C ALA A 478 -12.24 22.61 -15.07
N PRO A 479 -12.62 21.33 -14.89
CA PRO A 479 -11.72 20.35 -14.29
C PRO A 479 -10.36 20.34 -14.98
N ILE A 480 -9.30 20.48 -14.19
CA ILE A 480 -7.94 20.57 -14.70
C ILE A 480 -7.54 19.23 -15.33
N PRO A 481 -7.14 19.22 -16.61
CA PRO A 481 -6.65 18.01 -17.26
C PRO A 481 -5.46 17.42 -16.48
N ASN A 482 -5.43 16.10 -16.34
CA ASN A 482 -4.35 15.34 -15.69
C ASN A 482 -4.13 15.57 -14.19
N LEU A 483 -4.96 16.38 -13.50
CA LEU A 483 -4.93 16.41 -12.04
C LEU A 483 -5.27 15.01 -11.50
N SER A 484 -4.37 14.44 -10.71
CA SER A 484 -4.44 13.03 -10.30
C SER A 484 -4.24 12.84 -8.80
N LEU A 485 -4.69 11.72 -8.26
CA LEU A 485 -4.53 11.35 -6.86
C LEU A 485 -3.37 10.39 -6.66
N ILE A 486 -2.64 10.57 -5.57
CA ILE A 486 -1.63 9.63 -5.06
C ILE A 486 -2.08 9.20 -3.67
N GLY A 487 -2.33 7.90 -3.48
CA GLY A 487 -2.70 7.35 -2.17
C GLY A 487 -1.45 7.01 -1.35
N MET A 488 -1.45 7.30 -0.06
CA MET A 488 -0.38 6.84 0.84
C MET A 488 -0.91 5.73 1.74
N ILE A 489 -0.21 4.60 1.71
CA ILE A 489 -0.53 3.36 2.42
C ILE A 489 0.43 3.27 3.60
N GLU A 490 -0.10 3.57 4.78
CA GLU A 490 0.68 3.91 5.98
C GLU A 490 0.13 3.20 7.23
N SER A 491 -0.82 2.28 7.08
CA SER A 491 -1.39 1.50 8.19
C SER A 491 -1.67 0.06 7.78
N ALA A 492 -1.74 -0.85 8.76
CA ALA A 492 -2.14 -2.24 8.50
C ALA A 492 -3.53 -2.33 7.84
N SER A 493 -4.44 -1.44 8.22
CA SER A 493 -5.78 -1.33 7.63
C SER A 493 -5.70 -0.93 6.15
N SER A 494 -4.96 0.13 5.84
CA SER A 494 -4.76 0.58 4.45
C SER A 494 -4.16 -0.51 3.56
N LEU A 495 -3.24 -1.32 4.09
CA LEU A 495 -2.63 -2.43 3.36
C LEU A 495 -3.67 -3.50 3.00
N LEU A 496 -4.59 -3.84 3.92
CA LEU A 496 -5.65 -4.82 3.67
C LEU A 496 -6.69 -4.30 2.66
N SER A 497 -6.97 -2.99 2.67
CA SER A 497 -7.91 -2.33 1.75
C SER A 497 -7.38 -2.18 0.32
N MET A 498 -6.10 -2.45 0.06
CA MET A 498 -5.44 -2.22 -1.24
C MET A 498 -6.19 -2.78 -2.45
N ARG A 499 -6.80 -3.97 -2.32
CA ARG A 499 -7.52 -4.59 -3.44
C ARG A 499 -8.75 -3.79 -3.83
N GLU A 500 -9.51 -3.35 -2.84
CA GLU A 500 -10.70 -2.54 -3.07
C GLU A 500 -10.30 -1.16 -3.59
N LEU A 501 -9.33 -0.51 -2.95
CA LEU A 501 -8.78 0.78 -3.36
C LEU A 501 -8.37 0.76 -4.83
N CYS A 502 -7.48 -0.15 -5.23
CA CYS A 502 -6.98 -0.17 -6.61
C CYS A 502 -8.04 -0.55 -7.65
N LYS A 503 -8.95 -1.47 -7.31
CA LYS A 503 -9.98 -1.96 -8.25
C LYS A 503 -11.09 -0.94 -8.47
N GLU A 504 -11.65 -0.42 -7.38
CA GLU A 504 -12.83 0.43 -7.46
C GLU A 504 -12.46 1.88 -7.83
N ALA A 505 -11.34 2.40 -7.34
CA ALA A 505 -10.86 3.74 -7.69
C ALA A 505 -10.73 3.96 -9.20
N ARG A 506 -10.30 2.92 -9.94
CA ARG A 506 -10.19 2.97 -11.41
C ARG A 506 -11.53 3.17 -12.11
N ASN A 507 -12.63 2.69 -11.52
CA ASN A 507 -13.95 2.72 -12.13
C ASN A 507 -14.80 3.91 -11.66
N THR A 508 -14.58 4.37 -10.43
CA THR A 508 -15.47 5.33 -9.77
C THR A 508 -14.92 6.75 -9.70
N LEU A 509 -13.60 6.94 -9.63
CA LEU A 509 -13.00 8.27 -9.51
C LEU A 509 -12.93 9.00 -10.85
N LYS A 510 -13.29 10.28 -10.83
CA LYS A 510 -13.06 11.26 -11.90
C LYS A 510 -11.63 11.78 -11.89
N LEU A 511 -11.03 11.94 -10.71
CA LEU A 511 -9.60 12.20 -10.56
C LEU A 511 -8.87 10.85 -10.48
N PRO A 512 -8.10 10.47 -11.51
CA PRO A 512 -7.51 9.15 -11.55
C PRO A 512 -6.53 8.96 -10.39
N LEU A 513 -6.63 7.81 -9.73
CA LEU A 513 -5.60 7.33 -8.81
C LEU A 513 -4.48 6.71 -9.64
N VAL A 514 -3.26 7.23 -9.51
CA VAL A 514 -2.15 6.92 -10.43
C VAL A 514 -0.92 6.31 -9.76
N ALA A 515 -0.77 6.53 -8.45
CA ALA A 515 0.35 5.99 -7.71
C ALA A 515 -0.04 5.69 -6.25
N MET A 516 0.69 4.75 -5.65
CA MET A 516 0.66 4.53 -4.21
C MET A 516 2.05 4.73 -3.59
N VAL A 517 2.08 5.30 -2.40
CA VAL A 517 3.28 5.53 -1.59
C VAL A 517 3.24 4.63 -0.36
N PHE A 518 4.35 3.99 -0.02
CA PHE A 518 4.47 3.19 1.19
C PHE A 518 5.02 4.01 2.36
N GLY A 519 4.18 4.41 3.32
CA GLY A 519 4.63 5.08 4.54
C GLY A 519 5.07 4.08 5.61
N SER A 520 6.35 3.71 5.62
CA SER A 520 6.88 2.65 6.49
C SER A 520 6.76 2.96 7.98
N ASP A 521 6.99 4.21 8.37
CA ASP A 521 7.17 4.57 9.77
C ASP A 521 5.82 4.58 10.49
N ASP A 522 4.81 5.21 9.88
CA ASP A 522 3.40 5.12 10.29
C ASP A 522 2.88 3.68 10.22
N TYR A 523 3.28 2.91 9.19
CA TYR A 523 2.89 1.50 9.08
C TYR A 523 3.43 0.68 10.26
N CYS A 524 4.71 0.85 10.60
CA CYS A 524 5.32 0.18 11.75
C CYS A 524 4.66 0.62 13.07
N ALA A 525 4.34 1.91 13.21
CA ALA A 525 3.59 2.42 14.35
C ALA A 525 2.21 1.76 14.46
N SER A 526 1.50 1.58 13.34
CA SER A 526 0.19 0.90 13.30
C SER A 526 0.25 -0.56 13.72
N LEU A 527 1.37 -1.25 13.46
CA LEU A 527 1.62 -2.62 13.90
C LEU A 527 2.11 -2.73 15.34
N GLY A 528 2.57 -1.62 15.94
CA GLY A 528 3.24 -1.63 17.24
C GLY A 528 4.65 -2.23 17.21
N VAL A 529 5.35 -2.15 16.08
CA VAL A 529 6.71 -2.66 15.90
C VAL A 529 7.72 -1.53 15.73
N THR A 530 8.96 -1.76 16.14
CA THR A 530 10.09 -0.85 15.92
C THR A 530 10.92 -1.28 14.73
N HIS A 531 11.60 -0.34 14.07
CA HIS A 531 12.44 -0.65 12.92
C HIS A 531 13.58 -1.61 13.26
N SER A 532 13.72 -2.67 12.46
CA SER A 532 14.90 -3.52 12.47
C SER A 532 15.95 -2.98 11.50
N GLN A 533 17.24 -3.30 11.73
CA GLN A 533 18.31 -2.87 10.82
C GLN A 533 18.12 -3.37 9.37
N GLY A 534 17.46 -4.52 9.19
CA GLY A 534 17.17 -5.09 7.87
C GLY A 534 15.79 -4.73 7.30
N ARG A 535 14.97 -3.95 8.04
CA ARG A 535 13.58 -3.62 7.69
C ARG A 535 12.72 -4.85 7.36
N GLN A 536 13.01 -5.99 7.98
CA GLN A 536 12.30 -7.26 7.71
C GLN A 536 10.82 -7.17 8.06
N GLU A 537 10.48 -6.36 9.07
CA GLU A 537 9.11 -6.08 9.49
C GLU A 537 8.25 -5.47 8.37
N ALA A 538 8.89 -4.76 7.43
CA ALA A 538 8.21 -4.10 6.32
C ALA A 538 8.22 -4.95 5.03
N LEU A 539 8.93 -6.08 4.97
CA LEU A 539 9.16 -6.82 3.73
C LEU A 539 7.85 -7.32 3.10
N PHE A 540 6.97 -7.93 3.90
CA PHE A 540 5.67 -8.39 3.42
C PHE A 540 4.85 -7.22 2.86
N ALA A 541 4.76 -6.11 3.59
CA ALA A 541 4.01 -4.94 3.16
C ALA A 541 4.55 -4.36 1.86
N ARG A 542 5.88 -4.26 1.74
CA ARG A 542 6.56 -3.77 0.53
C ARG A 542 6.25 -4.63 -0.70
N GLN A 543 6.40 -5.96 -0.56
CA GLN A 543 6.11 -6.90 -1.65
C GLN A 543 4.64 -6.90 -2.04
N TYR A 544 3.74 -6.88 -1.04
CA TYR A 544 2.31 -6.86 -1.27
C TYR A 544 1.88 -5.58 -1.99
N LEU A 545 2.36 -4.42 -1.54
CA LEU A 545 2.03 -3.13 -2.13
C LEU A 545 2.47 -3.03 -3.58
N VAL A 546 3.72 -3.40 -3.91
CA VAL A 546 4.20 -3.42 -5.31
C VAL A 546 3.34 -4.35 -6.16
N THR A 547 3.07 -5.57 -5.67
CA THR A 547 2.26 -6.55 -6.41
C THR A 547 0.89 -5.97 -6.76
N MET A 548 0.24 -5.32 -5.80
CA MET A 548 -1.04 -4.66 -6.01
C MET A 548 -0.94 -3.49 -6.99
N CYS A 549 0.02 -2.57 -6.82
CA CYS A 549 0.19 -1.45 -7.74
C CYS A 549 0.41 -1.93 -9.18
N LYS A 550 1.30 -2.90 -9.40
CA LYS A 550 1.59 -3.44 -10.73
C LYS A 550 0.41 -4.18 -11.35
N ALA A 551 -0.39 -4.89 -10.55
CA ALA A 551 -1.59 -5.56 -11.03
C ALA A 551 -2.63 -4.59 -11.62
N TYR A 552 -2.70 -3.37 -11.10
CA TYR A 552 -3.66 -2.34 -11.53
C TYR A 552 -3.06 -1.23 -12.40
N GLY A 553 -1.75 -1.29 -12.71
CA GLY A 553 -1.06 -0.30 -13.54
C GLY A 553 -0.76 1.02 -12.82
N LEU A 554 -0.65 0.99 -11.49
CA LEU A 554 -0.27 2.14 -10.67
C LEU A 554 1.25 2.21 -10.50
N ALA A 555 1.77 3.44 -10.44
CA ALA A 555 3.13 3.67 -9.99
C ALA A 555 3.26 3.37 -8.48
N CYS A 556 4.45 3.00 -8.06
CA CYS A 556 4.71 2.52 -6.72
C CYS A 556 5.96 3.16 -6.14
N LEU A 557 5.80 3.90 -5.04
CA LEU A 557 6.88 4.65 -4.38
C LEU A 557 7.24 4.01 -3.02
N ASP A 558 8.52 3.74 -2.85
CA ASP A 558 9.06 3.02 -1.69
C ASP A 558 9.19 3.94 -0.46
N MET A 559 9.46 3.31 0.69
CA MET A 559 9.57 3.95 2.00
C MET A 559 10.61 5.06 2.07
N VAL A 560 10.44 5.96 3.02
CA VAL A 560 11.43 6.98 3.36
C VAL A 560 12.64 6.35 4.06
N GLU A 561 13.82 6.92 3.85
CA GLU A 561 14.98 6.66 4.71
C GLU A 561 15.37 7.94 5.44
N THR A 562 15.33 7.87 6.76
CA THR A 562 15.50 9.03 7.65
C THR A 562 16.94 9.24 8.09
N ASP A 563 17.77 8.19 8.08
CA ASP A 563 19.19 8.30 8.39
C ASP A 563 19.96 8.93 7.21
N LEU A 564 20.14 10.24 7.31
CA LEU A 564 20.91 11.01 6.34
C LEU A 564 22.41 10.74 6.43
N ASN A 565 22.95 10.18 7.52
CA ASN A 565 24.39 9.98 7.66
C ASN A 565 24.85 8.71 6.93
N ASN A 566 23.97 7.73 6.78
CA ASN A 566 24.29 6.46 6.15
C ASN A 566 23.77 6.37 4.69
N MET A 567 24.44 7.08 3.78
CA MET A 567 24.08 7.07 2.36
C MET A 567 24.35 5.72 1.67
N GLU A 568 25.23 4.88 2.20
CA GLU A 568 25.46 3.53 1.68
C GLU A 568 24.24 2.63 1.91
N ALA A 569 23.70 2.63 3.13
CA ALA A 569 22.46 1.94 3.43
C ALA A 569 21.29 2.47 2.59
N PHE A 570 21.24 3.79 2.36
CA PHE A 570 20.25 4.40 1.47
C PHE A 570 20.34 3.83 0.04
N CYS A 571 21.53 3.77 -0.56
CA CYS A 571 21.73 3.22 -1.90
C CYS A 571 21.31 1.75 -1.99
N LEU A 572 21.76 0.93 -1.03
CA LEU A 572 21.37 -0.50 -0.96
C LEU A 572 19.85 -0.65 -0.83
N ASN A 573 19.19 0.22 -0.08
CA ASN A 573 17.74 0.20 0.07
C ASN A 573 17.01 0.58 -1.22
N CYS A 574 17.50 1.59 -1.95
CA CYS A 574 16.98 1.97 -3.27
C CYS A 574 17.13 0.83 -4.28
N GLU A 575 18.30 0.19 -4.34
CA GLU A 575 18.56 -0.95 -5.21
C GLU A 575 17.63 -2.12 -4.89
N PHE A 576 17.46 -2.42 -3.60
CA PHE A 576 16.53 -3.47 -3.17
C PHE A 576 15.08 -3.12 -3.51
N GLY A 577 14.66 -1.86 -3.33
CA GLY A 577 13.34 -1.39 -3.75
C GLY A 577 13.12 -1.54 -5.26
N ALA A 578 14.10 -1.16 -6.08
CA ALA A 578 14.07 -1.34 -7.52
C ALA A 578 13.99 -2.84 -7.91
N GLN A 579 14.71 -3.71 -7.21
CA GLN A 579 14.64 -5.17 -7.39
C GLN A 579 13.25 -5.74 -7.08
N LEU A 580 12.57 -5.22 -6.05
CA LEU A 580 11.18 -5.60 -5.74
C LEU A 580 10.17 -5.11 -6.78
N GLY A 581 10.52 -4.09 -7.58
CA GLY A 581 9.69 -3.53 -8.64
C GLY A 581 9.06 -2.17 -8.31
N TYR A 582 9.54 -1.46 -7.29
CA TYR A 582 9.19 -0.05 -7.08
C TYR A 582 9.68 0.83 -8.23
N ASP A 583 8.92 1.89 -8.53
CA ASP A 583 9.26 2.86 -9.59
C ASP A 583 10.11 4.03 -9.08
N GLY A 584 10.17 4.21 -7.76
CA GLY A 584 10.98 5.22 -7.11
C GLY A 584 10.83 5.19 -5.59
N LYS A 585 11.31 6.26 -4.95
CA LYS A 585 11.39 6.35 -3.48
C LYS A 585 11.07 7.74 -2.95
N GLN A 586 10.48 7.77 -1.76
CA GLN A 586 10.32 8.97 -0.95
C GLN A 586 11.66 9.53 -0.48
N LEU A 587 11.89 10.82 -0.73
CA LEU A 587 13.13 11.53 -0.37
C LEU A 587 12.83 12.72 0.54
N ILE A 588 13.73 12.99 1.48
CA ILE A 588 13.61 14.10 2.44
C ILE A 588 14.78 15.09 2.37
N HIS A 589 15.81 14.78 1.58
CA HIS A 589 16.99 15.64 1.44
C HIS A 589 17.55 15.63 0.00
N PRO A 590 18.02 16.78 -0.55
CA PRO A 590 18.54 16.85 -1.92
C PRO A 590 19.66 15.86 -2.26
N LYS A 591 20.52 15.51 -1.28
CA LYS A 591 21.60 14.51 -1.47
C LYS A 591 21.11 13.09 -1.80
N GLN A 592 19.82 12.81 -1.58
CA GLN A 592 19.22 11.52 -1.89
C GLN A 592 18.71 11.45 -3.35
N ILE A 593 18.61 12.59 -4.05
CA ILE A 593 18.01 12.66 -5.40
C ILE A 593 18.81 11.85 -6.40
N GLU A 594 20.10 12.11 -6.52
CA GLU A 594 20.94 11.46 -7.53
C GLU A 594 21.07 9.95 -7.30
N PRO A 595 21.34 9.46 -6.08
CA PRO A 595 21.39 8.01 -5.85
C PRO A 595 20.05 7.32 -6.10
N ALA A 596 18.91 7.95 -5.76
CA ALA A 596 17.60 7.39 -6.09
C ALA A 596 17.34 7.38 -7.60
N ASN A 597 17.60 8.49 -8.29
CA ASN A 597 17.46 8.59 -9.75
C ASN A 597 18.32 7.55 -10.49
N ALA A 598 19.51 7.24 -9.97
CA ALA A 598 20.38 6.21 -10.50
C ALA A 598 19.85 4.79 -10.23
N ALA A 599 19.43 4.48 -9.00
CA ALA A 599 18.99 3.15 -8.61
C ALA A 599 17.69 2.70 -9.31
N TYR A 600 16.76 3.62 -9.53
CA TYR A 600 15.48 3.35 -10.22
C TYR A 600 15.54 3.60 -11.73
N ALA A 601 16.73 3.94 -12.27
CA ALA A 601 16.96 3.96 -13.71
C ALA A 601 17.45 2.59 -14.21
N PRO A 602 17.05 2.16 -15.41
CA PRO A 602 17.63 0.97 -16.03
C PRO A 602 19.11 1.24 -16.38
N SER A 603 19.98 0.26 -16.13
CA SER A 603 21.40 0.39 -16.47
C SER A 603 21.59 0.50 -17.99
N PRO A 604 22.69 1.13 -18.47
CA PRO A 604 22.99 1.20 -19.90
C PRO A 604 22.99 -0.17 -20.59
N GLU A 605 23.56 -1.18 -19.92
CA GLU A 605 23.56 -2.57 -20.39
C GLU A 605 22.14 -3.14 -20.51
N ARG A 606 21.25 -2.82 -19.56
CA ARG A 606 19.85 -3.25 -19.59
C ARG A 606 19.06 -2.55 -20.69
N ILE A 607 19.35 -1.28 -20.97
CA ILE A 607 18.75 -0.53 -22.08
C ILE A 607 19.22 -1.11 -23.43
N GLU A 608 20.51 -1.42 -23.57
CA GLU A 608 21.07 -2.03 -24.76
C GLU A 608 20.46 -3.42 -25.01
N TRP A 609 20.41 -4.25 -23.96
CA TRP A 609 19.76 -5.56 -24.02
C TRP A 609 18.29 -5.43 -24.43
N ALA A 610 17.54 -4.53 -23.80
CA ALA A 610 16.11 -4.35 -24.06
C ALA A 610 15.85 -3.87 -25.50
N THR A 611 16.63 -2.91 -25.98
CA THR A 611 16.56 -2.42 -27.37
C THR A 611 16.76 -3.57 -28.36
N LYS A 612 17.82 -4.38 -28.16
CA LYS A 612 18.10 -5.52 -29.04
C LYS A 612 17.04 -6.62 -28.98
N VAL A 613 16.43 -6.87 -27.83
CA VAL A 613 15.32 -7.83 -27.69
C VAL A 613 14.09 -7.35 -28.44
N VAL A 614 13.74 -6.06 -28.35
CA VAL A 614 12.62 -5.47 -29.10
C VAL A 614 12.88 -5.49 -30.61
N GLU A 615 14.10 -5.21 -31.06
CA GLU A 615 14.49 -5.31 -32.47
C GLU A 615 14.41 -6.75 -32.99
N ALA A 616 14.94 -7.72 -32.23
CA ALA A 616 14.89 -9.14 -32.59
C ALA A 616 13.43 -9.64 -32.66
N ALA A 617 12.59 -9.20 -31.74
CA ALA A 617 11.16 -9.47 -31.74
C ALA A 617 10.47 -8.95 -33.01
N ALA A 618 10.73 -7.68 -33.37
CA ALA A 618 10.18 -7.06 -34.57
C ALA A 618 10.62 -7.79 -35.86
N ALA A 619 11.89 -8.21 -35.94
CA ALA A 619 12.42 -8.96 -37.07
C ALA A 619 11.79 -10.36 -37.21
N HIS A 620 11.52 -11.05 -36.10
CA HIS A 620 10.83 -12.34 -36.14
C HIS A 620 9.37 -12.22 -36.57
N THR A 621 8.69 -11.15 -36.16
CA THR A 621 7.31 -10.84 -36.58
C THR A 621 7.20 -10.59 -38.08
N THR A 622 8.13 -9.84 -38.67
CA THR A 622 8.12 -9.57 -40.11
C THR A 622 8.46 -10.82 -40.93
N LEU A 623 9.40 -11.65 -40.47
CA LEU A 623 9.70 -12.95 -41.09
C LEU A 623 8.50 -13.90 -41.02
N SER A 624 7.78 -13.95 -39.90
CA SER A 624 6.59 -14.78 -39.75
C SER A 624 5.46 -14.31 -40.67
N ALA A 625 5.21 -13.00 -40.76
CA ALA A 625 4.18 -12.43 -41.64
C ALA A 625 4.47 -12.70 -43.13
N ALA A 626 5.74 -12.64 -43.54
CA ALA A 626 6.16 -12.99 -44.89
C ALA A 626 5.95 -14.47 -45.23
N SER A 627 6.00 -15.36 -44.23
CA SER A 627 5.80 -16.80 -44.41
C SER A 627 4.33 -17.25 -44.42
N THR A 628 3.42 -16.54 -43.72
CA THR A 628 2.01 -16.94 -43.58
C THR A 628 1.04 -16.15 -44.46
N GLY A 629 1.50 -15.11 -45.17
CA GLY A 629 0.66 -14.33 -46.10
C GLY A 629 -0.47 -13.53 -45.44
N THR A 630 -0.45 -13.39 -44.12
CA THR A 630 -1.44 -12.66 -43.33
C THR A 630 -0.79 -11.45 -42.67
N ASP A 631 -1.22 -10.25 -43.06
CA ASP A 631 -0.94 -8.99 -42.36
C ASP A 631 -1.66 -8.99 -41.01
N VAL A 632 -1.11 -9.71 -40.02
CA VAL A 632 -1.61 -9.67 -38.65
C VAL A 632 -0.98 -8.46 -37.97
N LYS A 633 -1.62 -7.29 -38.08
CA LYS A 633 -1.39 -6.20 -37.12
C LYS A 633 -1.96 -6.66 -35.77
N THR A 634 -1.15 -6.72 -34.72
CA THR A 634 -1.68 -6.97 -33.38
C THR A 634 -2.60 -5.80 -32.99
N ALA A 635 -3.70 -6.10 -32.29
CA ALA A 635 -4.65 -5.09 -31.81
C ALA A 635 -4.01 -4.09 -30.81
N ASP A 636 -2.82 -4.41 -30.28
CA ASP A 636 -2.07 -3.63 -29.28
C ASP A 636 -0.86 -2.86 -29.86
N GLY A 637 -0.56 -2.98 -31.17
CA GLY A 637 0.56 -2.27 -31.80
C GLY A 637 1.97 -2.76 -31.40
N SER A 638 2.10 -4.00 -30.90
CA SER A 638 3.34 -4.57 -30.37
C SER A 638 4.18 -5.36 -31.38
N ALA A 639 5.47 -5.55 -31.06
CA ALA A 639 6.50 -6.06 -31.97
C ALA A 639 6.55 -7.59 -32.13
N LEU A 640 5.79 -8.39 -31.36
CA LEU A 640 5.77 -9.86 -31.44
C LEU A 640 4.39 -10.39 -31.84
N THR A 641 4.19 -10.81 -33.10
CA THR A 641 2.98 -11.51 -33.59
C THR A 641 3.10 -13.02 -33.55
N ALA A 642 4.32 -13.57 -33.55
CA ALA A 642 4.62 -15.00 -33.56
C ALA A 642 5.14 -15.49 -32.19
N GLY A 643 5.13 -16.81 -31.97
CA GLY A 643 5.53 -17.46 -30.71
C GLY A 643 6.99 -17.23 -30.26
N ALA A 644 7.44 -17.97 -29.24
CA ALA A 644 8.77 -17.82 -28.65
C ALA A 644 9.91 -18.02 -29.68
N PHE A 645 11.01 -17.27 -29.52
CA PHE A 645 12.19 -17.33 -30.39
C PHE A 645 13.48 -17.45 -29.57
N ALA A 646 14.57 -17.93 -30.17
CA ALA A 646 15.86 -18.01 -29.48
C ALA A 646 16.68 -16.72 -29.72
N TYR A 647 17.19 -16.12 -28.64
CA TYR A 647 18.10 -14.97 -28.70
C TYR A 647 19.27 -15.19 -27.74
N ARG A 648 20.50 -15.14 -28.26
CA ARG A 648 21.74 -15.34 -27.47
C ARG A 648 21.71 -16.61 -26.58
N GLY A 649 21.14 -17.70 -27.10
CA GLY A 649 21.03 -18.97 -26.37
C GLY A 649 19.90 -19.03 -25.34
N HIS A 650 19.06 -18.00 -25.23
CA HIS A 650 17.88 -17.97 -24.36
C HIS A 650 16.59 -18.00 -25.17
N MET A 651 15.56 -18.66 -24.63
CA MET A 651 14.20 -18.55 -25.16
C MET A 651 13.63 -17.18 -24.75
N ILE A 652 13.22 -16.41 -25.75
CA ILE A 652 12.51 -15.15 -25.59
C ILE A 652 11.04 -15.38 -25.94
N ASP A 653 10.18 -15.01 -25.01
CA ASP A 653 8.74 -15.10 -25.11
C ASP A 653 8.08 -13.72 -24.97
N ARG A 654 6.75 -13.67 -25.05
CA ARG A 654 6.00 -12.41 -24.94
C ARG A 654 6.23 -11.68 -23.60
N PRO A 655 6.23 -12.36 -22.42
CA PRO A 655 6.62 -11.74 -21.15
C PRO A 655 7.98 -11.03 -21.20
N THR A 656 9.00 -11.67 -21.76
CA THR A 656 10.35 -11.09 -21.86
C THR A 656 10.37 -9.87 -22.78
N VAL A 657 9.67 -9.93 -23.91
CA VAL A 657 9.52 -8.78 -24.82
C VAL A 657 8.81 -7.61 -24.13
N ARG A 658 7.74 -7.87 -23.36
CA ARG A 658 7.04 -6.82 -22.60
C ARG A 658 7.95 -6.14 -21.57
N GLN A 659 8.84 -6.90 -20.93
CA GLN A 659 9.83 -6.32 -20.02
C GLN A 659 10.80 -5.41 -20.76
N ALA A 660 11.28 -5.84 -21.93
CA ALA A 660 12.17 -5.04 -22.76
C ALA A 660 11.48 -3.76 -23.28
N GLU A 661 10.24 -3.85 -23.76
CA GLU A 661 9.42 -2.70 -24.20
C GLU A 661 9.30 -1.63 -23.08
N ARG A 662 9.07 -2.06 -21.84
CA ARG A 662 9.01 -1.15 -20.67
C ARG A 662 10.33 -0.45 -20.40
N VAL A 663 11.45 -1.18 -20.46
CA VAL A 663 12.79 -0.58 -20.27
C VAL A 663 13.10 0.45 -21.34
N VAL A 664 12.78 0.16 -22.60
CA VAL A 664 12.96 1.09 -23.72
C VAL A 664 12.08 2.33 -23.56
N ALA A 665 10.81 2.16 -23.17
CA ALA A 665 9.91 3.28 -22.88
C ALA A 665 10.47 4.19 -21.77
N LEU A 666 10.95 3.60 -20.68
CA LEU A 666 11.55 4.34 -19.57
C LEU A 666 12.82 5.11 -20.00
N SER A 667 13.65 4.51 -20.85
CA SER A 667 14.84 5.18 -21.40
C SER A 667 14.49 6.41 -22.24
N LYS A 668 13.41 6.36 -23.04
CA LYS A 668 12.96 7.51 -23.84
C LYS A 668 12.52 8.67 -22.95
N LEU A 669 11.75 8.37 -21.90
CA LEU A 669 11.31 9.36 -20.91
C LEU A 669 12.50 10.02 -20.20
N MET A 670 13.55 9.26 -19.87
CA MET A 670 14.78 9.80 -19.28
C MET A 670 15.52 10.77 -20.21
N GLN A 671 15.44 10.55 -21.53
CA GLN A 671 16.05 11.40 -22.55
C GLN A 671 15.17 12.60 -22.92
N GLY A 672 13.96 12.71 -22.36
CA GLY A 672 13.00 13.76 -22.68
C GLY A 672 12.38 13.61 -24.08
N CYS A 673 12.33 12.38 -24.58
CA CYS A 673 11.80 12.01 -25.90
C CYS A 673 10.40 11.40 -25.83
#